data_AF-A0A6A3LQ08-F1
#
_entry.id   AF-A0A6A3LQ08-F1
#
_cell.length_a   1.000
_cell.length_b   1.000
_cell.length_c   1.000
_cell.angle_alpha   90.00
_cell.angle_beta   90.00
_cell.angle_gamma   90.00
#
_symmetry.space_group_name_H-M   'P 1'
#
loop_
_entity.id
_entity.type
_entity.pdbx_description
1 polymer ?
#
loop_
_entity_poly.entity_id
_entity_poly.type
_entity_poly.pdbx_seq_one_letter_code
_entity_poly.pdbx_strand_id
1 'polypeptide(L)'
;MTKPRVQPGGKGLSGKGPRTTSVDSTVVTRESEIVMVHAKTKRNFAKWHVFNILRRLAAVAAAVQYISTSMSAMWWALQVLSGASNPTETLRVFPSSLIESYVGGGLIRDSPLVQDVLGVSLFNENIYNYDFLSNGFAGIVADTKYNISTLDKFELVLLVVDCSFSQLVEGDPSEMRIYNLVRSRDDPTDLHLLTTSLSVQEYKVPNLNKQGPALVGMITVIQDMQAENVDQFYMVATTYPYQRSPDFEMYEFVGVTSDSFLELRSVPRDPLTEPVKNLSTARKRGFYNGDSQSNIRTMYSTLDGVDAKSALTRWEWTGEAVTVDAWAWVHCIHFFFGLQTIFSLIVLTLVTYQKIRTGKVWIGDPFASVSTATIVLRGLLVLASWFLDSFWSINEYAMSRAAILTSAPTVRVHKELVHADIQVIFLSLVGFLSAIFRERIDPAIVIFLFEFIHKYRLIFVRSSPAVLNEVVTYSSAQYDIGIAKVTAGLAAMCPFRMWSSFQFPKKDPTFLAASFFPTMYLVVIVTGYAILRKIYHYRYPEQTRPRSSHSTDTSGNEKAAMTLRGIVTNFEIATGAELQTRFGLISDYNNYVYFKGMKFASADGVYCSGYVIVNGKFLVRSQDLVAIVMMKLFHARFKNVYTYEVEGNTVKETARLVHTTTFLWSDLWRLTVTVLL
;
A
#
# COMPACT_ATOMS: atom_id res chain seq x y z
N MET A 1 -11.84 35.56 91.71
CA MET A 1 -13.29 35.73 91.45
C MET A 1 -13.96 34.36 91.38
N THR A 2 -15.19 34.26 91.90
CA THR A 2 -16.28 33.30 91.54
C THR A 2 -15.97 31.88 91.03
N LYS A 3 -16.26 30.88 91.89
CA LYS A 3 -16.96 29.61 91.55
C LYS A 3 -18.40 29.90 91.03
N PRO A 4 -19.25 28.93 90.58
CA PRO A 4 -19.14 27.46 90.50
C PRO A 4 -19.37 26.97 89.02
N ARG A 5 -20.15 25.95 88.56
CA ARG A 5 -21.07 24.94 89.16
C ARG A 5 -21.40 23.74 88.21
N VAL A 6 -21.48 22.54 88.79
CA VAL A 6 -22.49 21.45 88.55
C VAL A 6 -22.49 20.55 87.29
N GLN A 7 -22.62 19.23 87.56
CA GLN A 7 -23.19 18.17 86.70
C GLN A 7 -24.64 17.87 87.13
N PRO A 8 -25.47 17.35 86.21
CA PRO A 8 -26.22 16.09 86.43
C PRO A 8 -25.88 15.05 85.34
N GLY A 9 -26.19 13.75 85.40
CA GLY A 9 -27.16 13.00 86.23
C GLY A 9 -28.53 12.86 85.51
N GLY A 10 -29.07 11.68 85.19
CA GLY A 10 -28.63 10.28 85.32
C GLY A 10 -29.83 9.32 85.13
N LYS A 11 -29.59 7.99 85.08
CA LYS A 11 -30.58 6.90 84.89
C LYS A 11 -31.22 6.86 83.47
N GLY A 12 -31.59 5.70 82.90
CA GLY A 12 -31.34 4.30 83.29
C GLY A 12 -32.16 3.28 82.45
N LEU A 13 -32.00 1.99 82.77
CA LEU A 13 -32.85 0.82 82.43
C LEU A 13 -32.92 0.25 80.99
N SER A 14 -32.61 -1.06 80.95
CA SER A 14 -33.27 -2.14 80.17
C SER A 14 -32.93 -2.42 78.69
N GLY A 15 -32.70 -3.72 78.38
CA GLY A 15 -33.36 -4.34 77.22
C GLY A 15 -32.51 -5.06 76.15
N LYS A 16 -32.02 -6.28 76.44
CA LYS A 16 -31.77 -7.43 75.52
C LYS A 16 -31.33 -7.19 74.05
N GLY A 17 -30.24 -7.86 73.64
CA GLY A 17 -30.07 -8.30 72.23
C GLY A 17 -28.61 -8.54 71.79
N PRO A 18 -28.19 -9.79 71.48
CA PRO A 18 -26.87 -10.03 70.89
C PRO A 18 -26.90 -9.70 69.39
N ARG A 19 -26.10 -8.72 68.96
CA ARG A 19 -25.83 -8.48 67.53
C ARG A 19 -24.56 -9.21 67.10
N THR A 20 -24.72 -10.16 66.18
CA THR A 20 -23.60 -10.73 65.41
C THR A 20 -22.97 -9.66 64.52
N THR A 21 -21.64 -9.60 64.50
CA THR A 21 -20.87 -8.67 63.67
C THR A 21 -20.10 -9.42 62.58
N SER A 22 -20.72 -9.55 61.41
CA SER A 22 -20.04 -10.00 60.19
C SER A 22 -19.04 -8.93 59.73
N VAL A 23 -17.74 -9.22 59.80
CA VAL A 23 -16.68 -8.28 59.39
C VAL A 23 -16.40 -8.42 57.89
N ASP A 24 -17.17 -7.70 57.08
CA ASP A 24 -16.87 -7.50 55.65
C ASP A 24 -15.60 -6.63 55.50
N SER A 25 -14.47 -7.29 55.29
CA SER A 25 -13.18 -6.62 55.05
C SER A 25 -13.05 -6.19 53.59
N THR A 26 -13.53 -4.97 53.29
CA THR A 26 -13.45 -4.40 51.94
C THR A 26 -11.99 -4.18 51.49
N VAL A 27 -11.63 -4.82 50.37
CA VAL A 27 -10.25 -4.85 49.85
C VAL A 27 -9.95 -3.59 49.04
N VAL A 28 -8.90 -2.86 49.44
CA VAL A 28 -8.34 -1.75 48.65
C VAL A 28 -7.26 -2.27 47.71
N THR A 29 -7.58 -2.45 46.43
CA THR A 29 -6.58 -2.74 45.38
C THR A 29 -5.78 -1.49 45.04
N ARG A 30 -4.48 -1.66 44.71
CA ARG A 30 -3.57 -0.56 44.37
C ARG A 30 -2.72 -0.88 43.13
N GLU A 31 -3.37 -1.25 42.04
CA GLU A 31 -2.87 -1.02 40.67
C GLU A 31 -3.98 -1.28 39.63
N SER A 32 -3.90 -0.57 38.49
CA SER A 32 -4.74 -0.57 37.27
C SER A 32 -6.28 -0.51 37.37
N GLU A 33 -6.92 -0.95 38.46
CA GLU A 33 -8.37 -0.92 38.60
C GLU A 33 -8.89 0.48 38.98
N ILE A 34 -9.58 1.16 38.05
CA ILE A 34 -10.42 2.31 38.39
C ILE A 34 -11.72 1.78 39.01
N VAL A 35 -11.90 1.99 40.32
CA VAL A 35 -13.19 1.80 41.00
C VAL A 35 -13.87 3.16 41.16
N MET A 36 -14.95 3.41 40.41
CA MET A 36 -15.71 4.66 40.52
C MET A 36 -16.69 4.66 41.70
N VAL A 37 -16.17 4.86 42.92
CA VAL A 37 -16.99 5.25 44.08
C VAL A 37 -17.20 6.77 44.08
N HIS A 38 -18.46 7.20 44.23
CA HIS A 38 -18.84 8.60 44.37
C HIS A 38 -18.39 9.16 45.72
N ALA A 39 -17.16 9.72 45.77
CA ALA A 39 -16.62 10.39 46.95
C ALA A 39 -15.98 11.74 46.57
N LYS A 40 -16.40 12.82 47.25
CA LYS A 40 -15.90 14.18 47.03
C LYS A 40 -14.47 14.37 47.60
N THR A 41 -13.45 13.87 46.90
CA THR A 41 -12.05 14.23 47.20
C THR A 41 -11.29 14.47 45.90
N LYS A 42 -10.71 15.67 45.75
CA LYS A 42 -10.00 16.13 44.54
C LYS A 42 -8.62 15.46 44.42
N ARG A 43 -8.60 14.16 44.11
CA ARG A 43 -7.39 13.33 44.05
C ARG A 43 -6.62 13.62 42.76
N ASN A 44 -5.37 14.08 42.88
CA ASN A 44 -4.51 14.41 41.74
C ASN A 44 -4.44 13.24 40.75
N PHE A 45 -4.89 13.47 39.51
CA PHE A 45 -4.87 12.48 38.44
C PHE A 45 -3.42 12.23 38.03
N ALA A 46 -2.85 11.12 38.48
CA ALA A 46 -1.45 10.79 38.21
C ALA A 46 -1.22 10.63 36.71
N LYS A 47 -0.28 11.41 36.15
CA LYS A 47 0.07 11.41 34.71
C LYS A 47 0.31 10.00 34.16
N TRP A 48 0.84 9.10 35.00
CA TRP A 48 1.09 7.70 34.68
C TRP A 48 -0.17 6.86 34.38
N HIS A 49 -1.31 7.16 34.99
CA HIS A 49 -2.57 6.47 34.66
C HIS A 49 -3.08 6.90 33.27
N VAL A 50 -2.97 8.18 32.95
CA VAL A 50 -3.32 8.72 31.62
C VAL A 50 -2.44 8.10 30.55
N PHE A 51 -1.13 8.03 30.77
CA PHE A 51 -0.17 7.38 29.87
C PHE A 51 -0.52 5.89 29.62
N ASN A 52 -0.84 5.13 30.67
CA ASN A 52 -1.20 3.71 30.51
C ASN A 52 -2.53 3.49 29.76
N ILE A 53 -3.49 4.41 29.89
CA ILE A 53 -4.72 4.38 29.08
C ILE A 53 -4.39 4.72 27.61
N LEU A 54 -3.59 5.76 27.36
CA LEU A 54 -3.14 6.13 26.00
C LEU A 54 -2.38 4.99 25.31
N ARG A 55 -1.50 4.25 26.03
CA ARG A 55 -0.82 3.07 25.47
C ARG A 55 -1.80 1.96 25.07
N ARG A 56 -2.80 1.67 25.91
CA ARG A 56 -3.84 0.66 25.61
C ARG A 56 -4.71 1.09 24.41
N LEU A 57 -5.05 2.37 24.30
CA LEU A 57 -5.74 2.93 23.14
C LEU A 57 -4.89 2.88 21.86
N ALA A 58 -3.58 3.09 21.95
CA ALA A 58 -2.67 2.95 20.81
C ALA A 58 -2.59 1.50 20.29
N ALA A 59 -2.64 0.49 21.18
CA ALA A 59 -2.75 -0.92 20.76
C ALA A 59 -4.07 -1.21 20.02
N VAL A 60 -5.19 -0.66 20.48
CA VAL A 60 -6.48 -0.76 19.76
C VAL A 60 -6.42 -0.05 18.41
N ALA A 61 -5.83 1.15 18.33
CA ALA A 61 -5.64 1.86 17.07
C ALA A 61 -4.75 1.10 16.08
N ALA A 62 -3.67 0.46 16.55
CA ALA A 62 -2.81 -0.39 15.74
C ALA A 62 -3.53 -1.64 15.21
N ALA A 63 -4.43 -2.24 16.00
CA ALA A 63 -5.28 -3.34 15.53
C ALA A 63 -6.30 -2.88 14.48
N VAL A 64 -6.90 -1.69 14.64
CA VAL A 64 -7.80 -1.09 13.63
C VAL A 64 -7.04 -0.77 12.33
N GLN A 65 -5.82 -0.21 12.41
CA GLN A 65 -4.96 0.01 11.25
C GLN A 65 -4.65 -1.30 10.52
N TYR A 66 -4.25 -2.36 11.24
CA TYR A 66 -4.00 -3.68 10.65
C TYR A 66 -5.25 -4.27 9.97
N ILE A 67 -6.44 -4.11 10.56
CA ILE A 67 -7.72 -4.51 9.93
C ILE A 67 -7.95 -3.70 8.65
N SER A 68 -7.77 -2.38 8.71
CA SER A 68 -7.94 -1.49 7.54
C SER A 68 -7.04 -1.91 6.39
N THR A 69 -5.73 -2.06 6.64
CA THR A 69 -4.74 -2.54 5.67
C THR A 69 -5.13 -3.90 5.08
N SER A 70 -5.53 -4.86 5.93
CA SER A 70 -5.93 -6.22 5.50
C SER A 70 -7.18 -6.22 4.61
N MET A 71 -8.16 -5.36 4.92
CA MET A 71 -9.42 -5.26 4.17
C MET A 71 -9.24 -4.44 2.87
N SER A 72 -8.41 -3.40 2.87
CA SER A 72 -8.05 -2.67 1.65
C SER A 72 -7.27 -3.52 0.67
N ALA A 73 -6.35 -4.37 1.13
CA ALA A 73 -5.66 -5.34 0.27
C ALA A 73 -6.64 -6.34 -0.38
N MET A 74 -7.59 -6.88 0.39
CA MET A 74 -8.66 -7.74 -0.14
C MET A 74 -9.55 -7.01 -1.16
N TRP A 75 -9.97 -5.78 -0.86
CA TRP A 75 -10.81 -4.99 -1.76
C TRP A 75 -10.11 -4.75 -3.11
N TRP A 76 -8.86 -4.30 -3.09
CA TRP A 76 -8.11 -4.04 -4.31
C TRP A 76 -7.77 -5.32 -5.08
N ALA A 77 -7.50 -6.45 -4.40
CA ALA A 77 -7.36 -7.74 -5.08
C ALA A 77 -8.63 -8.12 -5.85
N LEU A 78 -9.82 -7.91 -5.27
CA LEU A 78 -11.09 -8.13 -5.98
C LEU A 78 -11.30 -7.14 -7.15
N GLN A 79 -10.89 -5.87 -7.03
CA GLN A 79 -10.97 -4.89 -8.11
C GLN A 79 -10.11 -5.33 -9.32
N VAL A 80 -8.86 -5.73 -9.08
CA VAL A 80 -7.95 -6.24 -10.13
C VAL A 80 -8.52 -7.49 -10.79
N LEU A 81 -9.03 -8.46 -10.02
CA LEU A 81 -9.68 -9.67 -10.56
C LEU A 81 -10.95 -9.38 -11.35
N SER A 82 -11.65 -8.28 -11.07
CA SER A 82 -12.85 -7.86 -11.81
C SER A 82 -12.54 -7.15 -13.13
N GLY A 83 -11.26 -6.86 -13.43
CA GLY A 83 -10.87 -6.11 -14.61
C GLY A 83 -11.38 -4.67 -14.62
N ALA A 84 -11.54 -4.05 -13.43
CA ALA A 84 -12.02 -2.69 -13.31
C ALA A 84 -11.08 -1.72 -14.03
N SER A 85 -11.60 -0.94 -14.99
CA SER A 85 -10.82 0.02 -15.75
C SER A 85 -10.25 1.12 -14.85
N ASN A 86 -9.09 1.64 -15.23
CA ASN A 86 -8.51 2.78 -14.53
C ASN A 86 -9.12 4.08 -15.09
N PRO A 87 -9.22 5.15 -14.30
CA PRO A 87 -9.65 6.43 -14.83
C PRO A 87 -8.68 6.91 -15.91
N THR A 88 -9.22 7.46 -16.99
CA THR A 88 -8.44 8.16 -18.01
C THR A 88 -7.76 9.36 -17.37
N GLU A 89 -6.44 9.47 -17.53
CA GLU A 89 -5.61 10.52 -16.95
C GLU A 89 -4.74 11.15 -18.06
N THR A 90 -4.32 12.41 -17.90
CA THR A 90 -3.25 12.99 -18.71
C THR A 90 -1.94 12.30 -18.31
N LEU A 91 -1.47 11.36 -19.14
CA LEU A 91 -0.35 10.48 -18.82
C LEU A 91 1.01 11.13 -19.13
N ARG A 92 1.06 12.11 -20.06
CA ARG A 92 2.22 12.97 -20.34
C ARG A 92 1.77 14.23 -21.12
N VAL A 93 2.42 15.38 -20.90
CA VAL A 93 2.30 16.57 -21.76
C VAL A 93 3.70 16.94 -22.24
N PHE A 94 3.89 17.15 -23.54
CA PHE A 94 5.18 17.52 -24.10
C PHE A 94 5.17 19.04 -24.32
N PRO A 95 5.97 19.82 -23.57
CA PRO A 95 6.15 21.23 -23.85
C PRO A 95 7.06 21.42 -25.07
N SER A 96 6.85 22.54 -25.76
CA SER A 96 7.73 23.12 -26.76
C SER A 96 7.77 24.61 -26.42
N SER A 97 8.73 24.96 -25.56
CA SER A 97 8.75 26.24 -24.84
C SER A 97 9.62 27.29 -25.51
N LEU A 98 10.60 26.84 -26.30
CA LEU A 98 11.51 27.73 -27.03
C LEU A 98 10.76 28.33 -28.23
N ILE A 99 10.00 27.51 -28.96
CA ILE A 99 9.21 27.95 -30.12
C ILE A 99 8.19 29.03 -29.73
N GLU A 100 7.59 28.96 -28.54
CA GLU A 100 6.67 30.02 -28.04
C GLU A 100 7.37 31.38 -27.99
N SER A 101 8.58 31.42 -27.44
CA SER A 101 9.36 32.67 -27.27
C SER A 101 9.86 33.26 -28.58
N TYR A 102 10.08 32.42 -29.59
CA TYR A 102 10.57 32.84 -30.92
C TYR A 102 9.45 33.14 -31.93
N VAL A 103 8.26 32.55 -31.78
CA VAL A 103 7.12 32.80 -32.69
C VAL A 103 6.29 34.01 -32.25
N GLY A 104 6.19 34.28 -30.94
CA GLY A 104 5.47 35.45 -30.44
C GLY A 104 3.94 35.31 -30.43
N GLY A 105 3.23 36.44 -30.57
CA GLY A 105 1.78 36.54 -30.31
C GLY A 105 0.98 37.26 -31.41
N GLY A 106 1.35 37.09 -32.68
CA GLY A 106 0.65 37.65 -33.83
C GLY A 106 0.92 36.83 -35.09
N LEU A 107 1.00 37.50 -36.25
CA LEU A 107 1.31 36.85 -37.53
C LEU A 107 2.73 36.30 -37.56
N ILE A 108 2.91 35.11 -38.14
CA ILE A 108 4.21 34.39 -38.18
C ILE A 108 5.33 35.23 -38.83
N ARG A 109 5.00 36.09 -39.80
CA ARG A 109 5.95 36.99 -40.49
C ARG A 109 6.64 38.01 -39.56
N ASP A 110 6.00 38.35 -38.44
CA ASP A 110 6.41 39.41 -37.53
C ASP A 110 7.22 38.84 -36.32
N SER A 111 7.76 37.61 -36.45
CA SER A 111 8.32 36.82 -35.35
C SER A 111 9.85 36.84 -35.21
N PRO A 112 10.40 36.77 -33.97
CA PRO A 112 11.85 36.62 -33.71
C PRO A 112 12.54 35.35 -34.23
N LEU A 113 11.82 34.39 -34.82
CA LEU A 113 12.25 33.03 -35.21
C LEU A 113 13.48 32.93 -36.15
N VAL A 114 13.94 34.06 -36.69
CA VAL A 114 14.90 34.14 -37.79
C VAL A 114 16.37 34.13 -37.32
N GLN A 115 16.66 34.21 -36.01
CA GLN A 115 18.04 34.27 -35.48
C GLN A 115 18.28 33.41 -34.23
N ASP A 116 19.47 32.80 -34.18
CA ASP A 116 20.08 31.95 -33.15
C ASP A 116 19.45 30.57 -32.84
N VAL A 117 20.31 29.56 -32.67
CA VAL A 117 20.00 28.19 -32.22
C VAL A 117 21.12 27.70 -31.28
N LEU A 118 20.75 27.00 -30.20
CA LEU A 118 21.67 26.44 -29.19
C LEU A 118 21.71 24.89 -29.28
N GLY A 119 22.86 24.30 -28.91
CA GLY A 119 23.07 22.85 -28.99
C GLY A 119 22.44 22.04 -27.85
N VAL A 120 22.05 20.78 -28.14
CA VAL A 120 21.46 19.82 -27.18
C VAL A 120 22.31 18.56 -27.07
N SER A 121 22.46 18.02 -25.85
CA SER A 121 23.40 16.94 -25.53
C SER A 121 22.96 15.51 -25.90
N LEU A 122 21.66 15.28 -26.11
CA LEU A 122 21.08 13.97 -26.50
C LEU A 122 20.43 14.01 -27.90
N PHE A 123 20.82 14.99 -28.71
CA PHE A 123 20.32 15.20 -30.06
C PHE A 123 20.63 14.02 -31.00
N ASN A 124 19.61 13.42 -31.60
CA ASN A 124 19.78 12.39 -32.62
C ASN A 124 19.87 13.03 -34.01
N GLU A 125 21.09 13.29 -34.46
CA GLU A 125 21.41 13.85 -35.78
C GLU A 125 20.76 13.08 -36.95
N ASN A 126 20.51 11.78 -36.80
CA ASN A 126 19.92 10.96 -37.86
C ASN A 126 18.40 11.19 -38.01
N ILE A 127 17.72 11.71 -36.98
CA ILE A 127 16.31 12.12 -37.03
C ILE A 127 16.17 13.57 -37.48
N TYR A 128 17.06 14.45 -37.00
CA TYR A 128 16.88 15.91 -37.11
C TYR A 128 17.85 16.61 -38.10
N ASN A 129 18.49 15.87 -39.02
CA ASN A 129 19.28 16.47 -40.10
C ASN A 129 18.40 17.02 -41.24
N TYR A 130 18.93 18.00 -41.96
CA TYR A 130 18.25 18.68 -43.05
C TYR A 130 17.76 17.73 -44.15
N ASP A 131 18.58 16.76 -44.57
CA ASP A 131 18.23 15.86 -45.68
C ASP A 131 17.04 14.96 -45.33
N PHE A 132 17.03 14.35 -44.14
CA PHE A 132 15.93 13.51 -43.68
C PHE A 132 14.64 14.32 -43.49
N LEU A 133 14.73 15.51 -42.87
CA LEU A 133 13.56 16.35 -42.60
C LEU A 133 12.97 16.98 -43.87
N SER A 134 13.81 17.46 -44.80
CA SER A 134 13.33 18.06 -46.06
C SER A 134 12.74 17.02 -47.02
N ASN A 135 13.34 15.82 -47.13
CA ASN A 135 12.74 14.71 -47.86
C ASN A 135 11.45 14.20 -47.18
N GLY A 136 11.41 14.21 -45.84
CA GLY A 136 10.20 13.89 -45.06
C GLY A 136 9.05 14.86 -45.36
N PHE A 137 9.32 16.17 -45.33
CA PHE A 137 8.35 17.21 -45.71
C PHE A 137 7.88 17.04 -47.17
N ALA A 138 8.81 16.83 -48.12
CA ALA A 138 8.46 16.62 -49.52
C ALA A 138 7.58 15.37 -49.73
N GLY A 139 7.86 14.28 -49.02
CA GLY A 139 7.02 13.08 -48.99
C GLY A 139 5.62 13.36 -48.45
N ILE A 140 5.52 14.03 -47.30
CA ILE A 140 4.24 14.44 -46.70
C ILE A 140 3.41 15.26 -47.70
N VAL A 141 3.98 16.29 -48.35
CA VAL A 141 3.24 17.09 -49.34
C VAL A 141 2.83 16.27 -50.55
N ALA A 142 3.72 15.40 -51.08
CA ALA A 142 3.41 14.54 -52.22
C ALA A 142 2.28 13.55 -51.93
N ASP A 143 2.29 12.95 -50.74
CA ASP A 143 1.36 11.90 -50.32
C ASP A 143 -0.01 12.43 -49.90
N THR A 144 -0.08 13.63 -49.29
CA THR A 144 -1.30 14.15 -48.62
C THR A 144 -2.10 15.18 -49.43
N LYS A 145 -1.51 15.76 -50.49
CA LYS A 145 -2.14 16.83 -51.29
C LYS A 145 -3.46 16.49 -51.98
N TYR A 146 -3.80 15.20 -52.11
CA TYR A 146 -5.10 14.77 -52.62
C TYR A 146 -6.26 15.16 -51.69
N ASN A 147 -5.96 15.44 -50.42
CA ASN A 147 -6.87 15.97 -49.42
C ASN A 147 -6.49 17.42 -49.05
N ILE A 148 -5.28 17.64 -48.54
CA ILE A 148 -4.82 18.96 -48.09
C ILE A 148 -4.21 19.73 -49.28
N SER A 149 -5.06 20.11 -50.24
CA SER A 149 -4.64 20.79 -51.49
C SER A 149 -3.85 22.10 -51.28
N THR A 150 -3.97 22.72 -50.10
CA THR A 150 -3.20 23.92 -49.71
C THR A 150 -1.69 23.63 -49.61
N LEU A 151 -1.27 22.43 -49.19
CA LEU A 151 0.15 22.11 -48.98
C LEU A 151 0.96 22.11 -50.28
N ASP A 152 0.36 21.73 -51.42
CA ASP A 152 1.03 21.74 -52.73
C ASP A 152 1.21 23.17 -53.28
N LYS A 153 0.54 24.17 -52.70
CA LYS A 153 0.72 25.61 -53.01
C LYS A 153 1.83 26.27 -52.18
N PHE A 154 2.30 25.60 -51.13
CA PHE A 154 3.37 26.12 -50.27
C PHE A 154 4.76 25.71 -50.77
N GLU A 155 5.76 26.52 -50.46
CA GLU A 155 7.18 26.14 -50.53
C GLU A 155 7.85 26.25 -49.16
N LEU A 156 8.78 25.32 -48.89
CA LEU A 156 9.51 25.24 -47.63
C LEU A 156 10.56 26.35 -47.56
N VAL A 157 10.46 27.20 -46.53
CA VAL A 157 11.39 28.32 -46.29
C VAL A 157 12.46 27.92 -45.28
N LEU A 158 12.06 27.31 -44.16
CA LEU A 158 12.97 26.91 -43.09
C LEU A 158 12.41 25.72 -42.30
N LEU A 159 13.30 24.83 -41.86
CA LEU A 159 13.00 23.77 -40.90
C LEU A 159 13.47 24.22 -39.51
N VAL A 160 12.56 24.30 -38.54
CA VAL A 160 12.87 24.67 -37.15
C VAL A 160 12.62 23.49 -36.22
N VAL A 161 13.58 23.26 -35.32
CA VAL A 161 13.56 22.20 -34.31
C VAL A 161 13.60 22.85 -32.93
N ASP A 162 12.52 22.70 -32.15
CA ASP A 162 12.50 23.20 -30.77
C ASP A 162 13.43 22.34 -29.89
N CYS A 163 14.60 22.89 -29.57
CA CYS A 163 15.61 22.25 -28.75
C CYS A 163 15.21 22.05 -27.26
N SER A 164 14.09 22.62 -26.82
CA SER A 164 13.45 22.36 -25.52
C SER A 164 12.38 21.26 -25.57
N PHE A 165 12.06 20.72 -26.75
CA PHE A 165 11.06 19.64 -26.90
C PHE A 165 11.45 18.42 -26.05
N SER A 166 10.60 18.06 -25.09
CA SER A 166 10.98 17.13 -24.02
C SER A 166 11.50 15.78 -24.53
N GLN A 167 11.00 15.26 -25.66
CA GLN A 167 11.43 13.97 -26.19
C GLN A 167 12.72 14.03 -27.02
N LEU A 168 13.09 15.19 -27.55
CA LEU A 168 14.44 15.43 -28.06
C LEU A 168 15.44 15.48 -26.89
N VAL A 169 15.05 16.06 -25.75
CA VAL A 169 15.87 16.10 -24.52
C VAL A 169 15.95 14.73 -23.82
N GLU A 170 14.89 13.93 -23.82
CA GLU A 170 14.92 12.52 -23.34
C GLU A 170 15.61 11.56 -24.33
N GLY A 171 15.86 11.98 -25.58
CA GLY A 171 16.44 11.15 -26.63
C GLY A 171 15.51 10.06 -27.18
N ASP A 172 14.19 10.24 -27.09
CA ASP A 172 13.19 9.23 -27.44
C ASP A 172 13.15 8.98 -28.97
N PRO A 173 13.52 7.78 -29.45
CA PRO A 173 13.59 7.48 -30.88
C PRO A 173 12.22 7.15 -31.51
N SER A 174 11.13 7.17 -30.74
CA SER A 174 9.78 6.90 -31.23
C SER A 174 8.96 8.15 -31.55
N GLU A 175 9.45 9.35 -31.21
CA GLU A 175 8.70 10.60 -31.35
C GLU A 175 9.55 11.76 -31.90
N MET A 176 8.93 12.60 -32.73
CA MET A 176 9.54 13.77 -33.33
C MET A 176 8.54 14.92 -33.42
N ARG A 177 9.00 16.15 -33.21
CA ARG A 177 8.21 17.35 -33.52
C ARG A 177 9.09 18.34 -34.26
N ILE A 178 8.58 18.84 -35.39
CA ILE A 178 9.25 19.85 -36.22
C ILE A 178 8.26 20.97 -36.57
N TYR A 179 8.80 22.14 -36.84
CA TYR A 179 8.06 23.33 -37.24
C TYR A 179 8.59 23.78 -38.60
N ASN A 180 7.82 23.53 -39.65
CA ASN A 180 8.20 23.89 -41.01
C ASN A 180 7.65 25.28 -41.30
N LEU A 181 8.53 26.28 -41.43
CA LEU A 181 8.12 27.59 -41.93
C LEU A 181 7.96 27.48 -43.44
N VAL A 182 6.75 27.78 -43.93
CA VAL A 182 6.40 27.70 -45.35
C VAL A 182 5.77 29.01 -45.81
N ARG A 183 5.83 29.29 -47.11
CA ARG A 183 5.14 30.44 -47.70
C ARG A 183 4.34 30.05 -48.93
N SER A 184 3.34 30.84 -49.30
CA SER A 184 2.64 30.67 -50.58
C SER A 184 3.60 30.90 -51.77
N ARG A 185 3.49 30.02 -52.77
CA ARG A 185 4.18 30.21 -54.07
C ARG A 185 3.57 31.35 -54.89
N ASP A 186 2.30 31.69 -54.64
CA ASP A 186 1.58 32.78 -55.30
C ASP A 186 1.85 34.14 -54.64
N ASP A 187 2.06 34.16 -53.31
CA ASP A 187 2.43 35.35 -52.54
C ASP A 187 3.53 35.03 -51.50
N PRO A 188 4.80 35.38 -51.79
CA PRO A 188 5.92 35.14 -50.87
C PRO A 188 5.84 35.88 -49.52
N THR A 189 4.85 36.74 -49.29
CA THR A 189 4.59 37.41 -48.00
C THR A 189 3.57 36.68 -47.12
N ASP A 190 2.81 35.74 -47.68
CA ASP A 190 1.90 34.87 -46.94
C ASP A 190 2.68 33.70 -46.32
N LEU A 191 2.95 33.79 -45.02
CA LEU A 191 3.79 32.88 -44.24
C LEU A 191 2.95 32.07 -43.25
N HIS A 192 3.15 30.75 -43.27
CA HIS A 192 2.48 29.79 -42.40
C HIS A 192 3.51 28.95 -41.66
N LEU A 193 3.22 28.58 -40.41
CA LEU A 193 4.01 27.67 -39.62
C LEU A 193 3.31 26.31 -39.55
N LEU A 194 3.84 25.34 -40.28
CA LEU A 194 3.29 23.98 -40.33
C LEU A 194 3.93 23.13 -39.23
N THR A 195 3.22 22.93 -38.12
CA THR A 195 3.65 22.02 -37.07
C THR A 195 3.44 20.57 -37.55
N THR A 196 4.45 19.73 -37.39
CA THR A 196 4.37 18.29 -37.70
C THR A 196 4.86 17.48 -36.49
N SER A 197 3.92 16.81 -35.82
CA SER A 197 4.20 15.90 -34.71
C SER A 197 4.06 14.46 -35.20
N LEU A 198 5.13 13.65 -35.12
CA LEU A 198 5.16 12.26 -35.58
C LEU A 198 5.44 11.31 -34.42
N SER A 199 4.66 10.25 -34.27
CA SER A 199 4.85 9.22 -33.23
C SER A 199 4.72 7.82 -33.83
N VAL A 200 5.65 6.92 -33.49
CA VAL A 200 5.58 5.50 -33.87
C VAL A 200 4.71 4.76 -32.86
N GLN A 201 3.55 4.32 -33.34
CA GLN A 201 2.51 3.67 -32.53
C GLN A 201 2.26 2.23 -32.99
N GLU A 202 1.57 1.44 -32.17
CA GLU A 202 0.94 0.20 -32.64
C GLU A 202 -0.34 0.54 -33.39
N TYR A 203 -0.60 -0.15 -34.51
CA TYR A 203 -1.86 -0.06 -35.23
C TYR A 203 -2.49 -1.44 -35.48
N LYS A 204 -3.81 -1.45 -35.65
CA LYS A 204 -4.61 -2.60 -36.06
C LYS A 204 -5.72 -2.16 -37.03
N VAL A 205 -5.91 -2.90 -38.10
CA VAL A 205 -7.07 -2.78 -39.02
C VAL A 205 -7.84 -4.09 -38.95
N PRO A 206 -8.87 -4.21 -38.08
CA PRO A 206 -9.55 -5.48 -37.80
C PRO A 206 -10.13 -6.14 -39.06
N ASN A 207 -10.76 -5.35 -39.93
CA ASN A 207 -11.42 -5.82 -41.16
C ASN A 207 -10.46 -6.45 -42.17
N LEU A 208 -9.15 -6.19 -42.07
CA LEU A 208 -8.11 -6.75 -42.94
C LEU A 208 -7.18 -7.74 -42.20
N ASN A 209 -7.44 -8.00 -40.91
CA ASN A 209 -6.54 -8.73 -40.00
C ASN A 209 -5.06 -8.26 -40.05
N LYS A 210 -4.84 -6.96 -40.25
CA LYS A 210 -3.49 -6.34 -40.28
C LYS A 210 -3.19 -5.68 -38.95
N GLN A 211 -1.95 -5.81 -38.48
CA GLN A 211 -1.41 -5.14 -37.30
C GLN A 211 0.12 -4.97 -37.41
N GLY A 212 0.68 -4.00 -36.70
CA GLY A 212 2.12 -3.74 -36.69
C GLY A 212 2.46 -2.36 -36.10
N PRO A 213 3.66 -1.82 -36.39
CA PRO A 213 3.93 -0.40 -36.17
C PRO A 213 3.32 0.46 -37.28
N ALA A 214 3.00 1.70 -36.95
CA ALA A 214 2.73 2.75 -37.92
C ALA A 214 3.35 4.07 -37.44
N LEU A 215 3.73 4.94 -38.37
CA LEU A 215 4.02 6.33 -38.07
C LEU A 215 2.72 7.13 -38.14
N VAL A 216 2.20 7.52 -36.98
CA VAL A 216 1.03 8.40 -36.88
C VAL A 216 1.55 9.83 -36.88
N GLY A 217 1.14 10.59 -37.89
CA GLY A 217 1.48 12.00 -38.06
C GLY A 217 0.28 12.90 -37.81
N MET A 218 0.56 14.00 -37.14
CA MET A 218 -0.36 15.12 -36.89
C MET A 218 0.21 16.36 -37.57
N ILE A 219 -0.57 16.95 -38.47
CA ILE A 219 -0.25 18.22 -39.13
C ILE A 219 -1.11 19.31 -38.49
N THR A 220 -0.55 20.52 -38.33
CA THR A 220 -1.32 21.71 -37.97
C THR A 220 -0.81 22.93 -38.73
N VAL A 221 -1.71 23.65 -39.40
CA VAL A 221 -1.41 24.86 -40.18
C VAL A 221 -1.69 26.10 -39.32
N ILE A 222 -0.71 26.97 -39.13
CA ILE A 222 -0.84 28.19 -38.33
C ILE A 222 -0.40 29.41 -39.14
N GLN A 223 -1.33 30.33 -39.43
CA GLN A 223 -1.07 31.62 -40.09
C GLN A 223 -0.98 32.77 -39.07
N ASP A 224 -1.79 32.71 -38.01
CA ASP A 224 -1.89 33.71 -36.94
C ASP A 224 -1.90 33.02 -35.57
N MET A 225 -1.04 33.46 -34.66
CA MET A 225 -0.98 32.97 -33.27
C MET A 225 -2.19 33.41 -32.42
N GLN A 226 -3.04 34.31 -32.91
CA GLN A 226 -4.27 34.74 -32.25
C GLN A 226 -5.50 33.91 -32.67
N ALA A 227 -5.34 32.94 -33.59
CA ALA A 227 -6.45 32.10 -34.05
C ALA A 227 -6.95 31.14 -32.95
N GLU A 228 -8.22 31.27 -32.59
CA GLU A 228 -8.90 30.39 -31.61
C GLU A 228 -9.08 28.94 -32.11
N ASN A 229 -8.99 28.72 -33.42
CA ASN A 229 -9.04 27.42 -34.07
C ASN A 229 -8.02 27.40 -35.23
N VAL A 230 -7.41 26.25 -35.49
CA VAL A 230 -6.41 26.04 -36.56
C VAL A 230 -6.71 24.76 -37.32
N ASP A 231 -6.32 24.69 -38.60
CA ASP A 231 -6.53 23.49 -39.42
C ASP A 231 -5.60 22.36 -38.96
N GLN A 232 -6.18 21.24 -38.51
CA GLN A 232 -5.45 20.07 -38.00
C GLN A 232 -5.85 18.78 -38.74
N PHE A 233 -4.87 17.93 -39.06
CA PHE A 233 -5.09 16.72 -39.86
C PHE A 233 -4.29 15.52 -39.34
N TYR A 234 -4.88 14.32 -39.45
CA TYR A 234 -4.15 13.06 -39.26
C TYR A 234 -3.67 12.47 -40.58
N MET A 235 -2.46 11.91 -40.54
CA MET A 235 -1.92 11.03 -41.58
C MET A 235 -1.30 9.81 -40.91
N VAL A 236 -1.34 8.64 -41.55
CA VAL A 236 -0.74 7.41 -41.02
C VAL A 236 0.01 6.67 -42.11
N ALA A 237 1.30 6.44 -41.89
CA ALA A 237 2.12 5.55 -42.72
C ALA A 237 2.25 4.20 -42.02
N THR A 238 1.45 3.23 -42.43
CA THR A 238 1.46 1.88 -41.84
C THR A 238 2.75 1.12 -42.18
N THR A 239 3.20 0.25 -41.28
CA THR A 239 4.45 -0.56 -41.38
C THR A 239 5.78 0.21 -41.31
N TYR A 240 5.77 1.54 -41.35
CA TYR A 240 6.90 2.37 -40.90
C TYR A 240 7.12 2.16 -39.38
N PRO A 241 8.36 2.08 -38.84
CA PRO A 241 9.65 2.45 -39.44
C PRO A 241 10.41 1.33 -40.15
N TYR A 242 9.73 0.26 -40.60
CA TYR A 242 10.40 -0.88 -41.26
C TYR A 242 10.38 -0.80 -42.80
N GLN A 243 10.26 0.41 -43.33
CA GLN A 243 10.37 0.76 -44.75
C GLN A 243 11.30 1.98 -44.91
N ARG A 244 11.82 2.23 -46.13
CA ARG A 244 12.75 3.35 -46.40
C ARG A 244 12.08 4.72 -46.39
N SER A 245 10.88 4.79 -46.94
CA SER A 245 10.04 5.98 -46.95
C SER A 245 8.73 5.65 -46.24
N PRO A 246 8.09 6.62 -45.57
CA PRO A 246 6.66 6.51 -45.28
C PRO A 246 5.88 6.57 -46.60
N ASP A 247 4.69 5.98 -46.61
CA ASP A 247 3.62 6.20 -47.59
C ASP A 247 2.41 6.65 -46.76
N PHE A 248 2.15 7.96 -46.75
CA PHE A 248 1.15 8.55 -45.87
C PHE A 248 -0.25 8.51 -46.51
N GLU A 249 -1.16 7.81 -45.83
CA GLU A 249 -2.60 7.89 -46.08
C GLU A 249 -3.22 8.92 -45.12
N MET A 250 -4.20 9.69 -45.60
CA MET A 250 -4.94 10.65 -44.77
C MET A 250 -6.03 9.97 -43.94
N TYR A 251 -6.26 10.46 -42.72
CA TYR A 251 -7.28 9.92 -41.82
C TYR A 251 -8.15 11.02 -41.17
N GLU A 252 -9.41 10.69 -40.95
CA GLU A 252 -10.36 11.43 -40.12
C GLU A 252 -10.44 10.78 -38.72
N PHE A 253 -10.67 11.59 -37.69
CA PHE A 253 -10.96 11.10 -36.34
C PHE A 253 -12.38 10.52 -36.26
N VAL A 254 -12.52 9.34 -35.64
CA VAL A 254 -13.82 8.67 -35.42
C VAL A 254 -14.21 8.69 -33.95
N GLY A 255 -13.24 8.46 -33.05
CA GLY A 255 -13.47 8.39 -31.62
C GLY A 255 -12.31 7.70 -30.88
N VAL A 256 -12.57 7.30 -29.64
CA VAL A 256 -11.62 6.59 -28.77
C VAL A 256 -12.32 5.37 -28.19
N THR A 257 -11.65 4.21 -28.18
CA THR A 257 -12.18 2.98 -27.60
C THR A 257 -12.21 3.05 -26.06
N SER A 258 -12.92 2.11 -25.41
CA SER A 258 -12.79 1.88 -23.96
C SER A 258 -11.33 1.78 -23.51
N ASP A 259 -10.54 1.01 -24.26
CA ASP A 259 -9.17 0.62 -23.90
C ASP A 259 -8.12 1.70 -24.27
N SER A 260 -8.56 2.96 -24.44
CA SER A 260 -7.73 4.13 -24.82
C SER A 260 -6.96 4.01 -26.15
N PHE A 261 -7.54 3.38 -27.18
CA PHE A 261 -7.04 3.47 -28.56
C PHE A 261 -7.76 4.57 -29.35
N LEU A 262 -7.01 5.29 -30.17
CA LEU A 262 -7.51 6.25 -31.15
C LEU A 262 -8.12 5.50 -32.34
N GLU A 263 -9.37 5.80 -32.68
CA GLU A 263 -10.03 5.27 -33.89
C GLU A 263 -10.01 6.30 -35.02
N LEU A 264 -9.47 5.88 -36.16
CA LEU A 264 -9.23 6.69 -37.35
C LEU A 264 -9.85 6.03 -38.59
N ARG A 265 -10.42 6.83 -39.49
CA ARG A 265 -11.01 6.39 -40.77
C ARG A 265 -10.19 6.94 -41.95
N SER A 266 -9.69 6.09 -42.84
CA SER A 266 -8.87 6.55 -43.98
C SER A 266 -9.71 7.32 -45.00
N VAL A 267 -9.19 8.43 -45.51
CA VAL A 267 -9.71 9.06 -46.73
C VAL A 267 -8.93 8.48 -47.92
N PRO A 268 -9.56 7.72 -48.83
CA PRO A 268 -8.86 7.10 -49.97
C PRO A 268 -8.35 8.12 -50.99
N ARG A 269 -7.26 7.80 -51.70
CA ARG A 269 -6.72 8.60 -52.82
C ARG A 269 -7.63 8.52 -54.04
N ASP A 270 -8.23 7.35 -54.29
CA ASP A 270 -9.33 7.14 -55.24
C ASP A 270 -10.49 6.35 -54.58
N PRO A 271 -11.60 7.01 -54.21
CA PRO A 271 -12.77 6.35 -53.63
C PRO A 271 -13.46 5.29 -54.50
N LEU A 272 -13.11 5.16 -55.79
CA LEU A 272 -13.66 4.14 -56.69
C LEU A 272 -12.87 2.83 -56.68
N THR A 273 -11.59 2.85 -56.27
CA THR A 273 -10.71 1.66 -56.29
C THR A 273 -10.11 1.31 -54.93
N GLU A 274 -9.94 2.28 -54.02
CA GLU A 274 -9.36 2.07 -52.70
C GLU A 274 -10.44 1.96 -51.60
N PRO A 275 -10.47 0.86 -50.81
CA PRO A 275 -11.45 0.70 -49.74
C PRO A 275 -11.11 1.55 -48.51
N VAL A 276 -12.15 2.12 -47.89
CA VAL A 276 -12.04 2.81 -46.60
C VAL A 276 -11.60 1.83 -45.49
N LYS A 277 -10.54 2.19 -44.77
CA LYS A 277 -9.93 1.43 -43.68
C LYS A 277 -10.30 2.09 -42.35
N ASN A 278 -10.82 1.31 -41.41
CA ASN A 278 -10.93 1.71 -40.02
C ASN A 278 -9.69 1.19 -39.28
N LEU A 279 -8.89 2.13 -38.76
CA LEU A 279 -7.60 1.87 -38.12
C LEU A 279 -7.70 2.28 -36.64
N SER A 280 -7.35 1.35 -35.76
CA SER A 280 -7.22 1.59 -34.32
C SER A 280 -5.74 1.69 -33.99
N THR A 281 -5.30 2.73 -33.27
CA THR A 281 -3.89 2.94 -32.95
C THR A 281 -3.68 3.50 -31.53
N ALA A 282 -2.57 3.11 -30.91
CA ALA A 282 -2.13 3.62 -29.62
C ALA A 282 -0.63 3.44 -29.40
N ARG A 283 -0.05 4.30 -28.57
CA ARG A 283 1.28 4.11 -28.00
C ARG A 283 1.17 3.33 -26.70
N LYS A 284 1.79 2.15 -26.63
CA LYS A 284 1.82 1.32 -25.42
C LYS A 284 3.16 1.40 -24.72
N ARG A 285 3.19 1.64 -23.41
CA ARG A 285 4.42 1.56 -22.59
C ARG A 285 4.17 0.87 -21.26
N GLY A 286 5.10 0.02 -20.86
CA GLY A 286 4.97 -0.83 -19.69
C GLY A 286 5.45 -2.25 -19.99
N PHE A 287 4.95 -3.23 -19.26
CA PHE A 287 5.49 -4.59 -19.31
C PHE A 287 4.44 -5.65 -18.99
N TYR A 288 4.71 -6.90 -19.40
CA TYR A 288 3.85 -8.06 -19.18
C TYR A 288 4.64 -9.32 -18.81
N ASN A 289 3.98 -10.33 -18.24
CA ASN A 289 4.59 -11.58 -17.80
C ASN A 289 3.79 -12.77 -18.35
N GLY A 290 4.04 -13.10 -19.62
CA GLY A 290 3.16 -13.95 -20.42
C GLY A 290 1.75 -13.35 -20.53
N ASP A 291 0.76 -14.21 -20.78
CA ASP A 291 -0.64 -13.79 -21.01
C ASP A 291 -1.43 -13.56 -19.72
N SER A 292 -0.80 -13.77 -18.55
CA SER A 292 -1.51 -13.80 -17.25
C SER A 292 -1.39 -12.53 -16.41
N GLN A 293 -0.39 -11.68 -16.68
CA GLN A 293 -0.14 -10.46 -15.89
C GLN A 293 0.44 -9.35 -16.78
N SER A 294 -0.02 -8.11 -16.63
CA SER A 294 0.48 -6.94 -17.36
C SER A 294 0.23 -5.63 -16.63
N ASN A 295 1.11 -4.65 -16.89
CA ASN A 295 0.96 -3.26 -16.47
C ASN A 295 1.38 -2.40 -17.66
N ILE A 296 0.40 -2.03 -18.49
CA ILE A 296 0.62 -1.36 -19.79
C ILE A 296 -0.21 -0.08 -19.82
N ARG A 297 0.47 1.07 -19.91
CA ARG A 297 -0.16 2.35 -20.26
C ARG A 297 -0.49 2.34 -21.75
N THR A 298 -1.77 2.43 -22.09
CA THR A 298 -2.24 2.67 -23.45
C THR A 298 -2.53 4.16 -23.59
N MET A 299 -1.85 4.82 -24.52
CA MET A 299 -1.87 6.28 -24.67
C MET A 299 -2.21 6.68 -26.10
N TYR A 300 -3.01 7.73 -26.22
CA TYR A 300 -3.36 8.40 -27.47
C TYR A 300 -3.19 9.92 -27.30
N SER A 301 -3.40 10.66 -28.39
CA SER A 301 -3.36 12.13 -28.43
C SER A 301 -4.38 12.59 -29.46
N THR A 302 -5.03 13.74 -29.26
CA THR A 302 -6.09 14.24 -30.16
C THR A 302 -5.79 15.63 -30.75
N LEU A 303 -6.58 16.02 -31.76
CA LEU A 303 -6.51 17.28 -32.51
C LEU A 303 -7.77 18.12 -32.28
N ASP A 304 -8.31 18.11 -31.06
CA ASP A 304 -9.62 18.71 -30.77
C ASP A 304 -9.47 20.15 -30.26
N GLY A 305 -9.85 21.12 -31.11
CA GLY A 305 -10.26 22.46 -30.69
C GLY A 305 -9.24 23.28 -29.90
N VAL A 306 -7.94 23.10 -30.19
CA VAL A 306 -6.86 23.89 -29.58
C VAL A 306 -6.62 25.19 -30.34
N ASP A 307 -6.46 26.28 -29.61
CA ASP A 307 -5.97 27.55 -30.13
C ASP A 307 -4.56 27.41 -30.72
N ALA A 308 -4.18 28.32 -31.63
CA ALA A 308 -2.89 28.29 -32.32
C ALA A 308 -1.69 28.17 -31.36
N LYS A 309 -1.74 28.83 -30.19
CA LYS A 309 -0.66 28.75 -29.20
C LYS A 309 -0.63 27.40 -28.49
N SER A 310 -1.76 26.85 -28.06
CA SER A 310 -1.83 25.50 -27.50
C SER A 310 -1.38 24.44 -28.51
N ALA A 311 -1.83 24.54 -29.76
CA ALA A 311 -1.48 23.62 -30.85
C ALA A 311 0.01 23.66 -31.21
N LEU A 312 0.65 24.83 -31.12
CA LEU A 312 2.10 25.00 -31.32
C LEU A 312 2.91 24.44 -30.13
N THR A 313 2.53 24.79 -28.91
CA THR A 313 3.39 24.67 -27.71
C THR A 313 3.18 23.39 -26.89
N ARG A 314 2.00 22.76 -26.98
CA ARG A 314 1.65 21.54 -26.25
C ARG A 314 1.46 20.38 -27.21
N TRP A 315 1.84 19.19 -26.78
CA TRP A 315 1.38 17.93 -27.36
C TRP A 315 1.00 17.00 -26.21
N GLU A 316 -0.30 16.83 -25.99
CA GLU A 316 -0.84 16.16 -24.81
C GLU A 316 -1.21 14.71 -25.10
N TRP A 317 -0.84 13.80 -24.19
CA TRP A 317 -1.09 12.37 -24.28
C TRP A 317 -1.93 11.90 -23.11
N THR A 318 -3.12 11.41 -23.44
CA THR A 318 -4.14 10.91 -22.52
C THR A 318 -4.27 9.39 -22.66
N GLY A 319 -4.91 8.75 -21.68
CA GLY A 319 -5.20 7.32 -21.70
C GLY A 319 -5.27 6.72 -20.31
N GLU A 320 -5.13 5.40 -20.22
CA GLU A 320 -5.20 4.66 -18.96
C GLU A 320 -3.98 3.74 -18.75
N ALA A 321 -3.87 3.20 -17.53
CA ALA A 321 -3.00 2.06 -17.26
C ALA A 321 -3.86 0.79 -17.22
N VAL A 322 -3.74 -0.05 -18.24
CA VAL A 322 -4.34 -1.38 -18.29
C VAL A 322 -3.51 -2.30 -17.40
N THR A 323 -4.10 -2.73 -16.27
CA THR A 323 -3.46 -3.60 -15.28
C THR A 323 -4.20 -4.93 -15.20
N VAL A 324 -3.54 -6.00 -15.62
CA VAL A 324 -4.06 -7.38 -15.55
C VAL A 324 -3.22 -8.17 -14.55
N ASP A 325 -3.87 -8.91 -13.65
CA ASP A 325 -3.19 -9.92 -12.84
C ASP A 325 -4.14 -11.06 -12.49
N ALA A 326 -4.02 -12.17 -13.21
CA ALA A 326 -4.79 -13.38 -12.97
C ALA A 326 -4.44 -14.09 -11.64
N TRP A 327 -3.35 -13.70 -10.97
CA TRP A 327 -2.91 -14.26 -9.69
C TRP A 327 -3.31 -13.42 -8.49
N ALA A 328 -3.85 -12.20 -8.65
CA ALA A 328 -4.19 -11.27 -7.57
C ALA A 328 -5.02 -11.90 -6.42
N TRP A 329 -5.79 -12.95 -6.70
CA TRP A 329 -6.53 -13.74 -5.71
C TRP A 329 -5.66 -14.34 -4.59
N VAL A 330 -4.35 -14.54 -4.81
CA VAL A 330 -3.45 -15.06 -3.76
C VAL A 330 -3.30 -14.09 -2.59
N HIS A 331 -3.52 -12.78 -2.81
CA HIS A 331 -3.49 -11.77 -1.75
C HIS A 331 -4.80 -11.71 -0.94
N CYS A 332 -5.87 -12.40 -1.38
CA CYS A 332 -7.11 -12.54 -0.60
C CYS A 332 -6.91 -13.26 0.75
N ILE A 333 -5.74 -13.86 1.01
CA ILE A 333 -5.35 -14.35 2.35
C ILE A 333 -5.48 -13.28 3.45
N HIS A 334 -5.28 -12.00 3.11
CA HIS A 334 -5.43 -10.89 4.06
C HIS A 334 -6.85 -10.75 4.60
N PHE A 335 -7.88 -11.17 3.85
CA PHE A 335 -9.26 -11.20 4.35
C PHE A 335 -9.38 -12.04 5.62
N PHE A 336 -8.80 -13.25 5.62
CA PHE A 336 -8.82 -14.14 6.78
C PHE A 336 -7.97 -13.60 7.94
N PHE A 337 -6.84 -12.94 7.63
CA PHE A 337 -5.99 -12.32 8.64
C PHE A 337 -6.69 -11.15 9.34
N GLY A 338 -7.41 -10.32 8.58
CA GLY A 338 -8.23 -9.22 9.08
C GLY A 338 -9.47 -9.70 9.83
N LEU A 339 -10.20 -10.70 9.32
CA LEU A 339 -11.35 -11.31 10.01
C LEU A 339 -10.97 -11.86 11.39
N GLN A 340 -9.82 -12.53 11.51
CA GLN A 340 -9.34 -13.00 12.80
C GLN A 340 -9.09 -11.83 13.77
N THR A 341 -8.48 -10.74 13.30
CA THR A 341 -8.24 -9.55 14.15
C THR A 341 -9.54 -8.80 14.51
N ILE A 342 -10.53 -8.75 13.59
CA ILE A 342 -11.88 -8.24 13.87
C ILE A 342 -12.52 -9.06 14.99
N PHE A 343 -12.47 -10.39 14.92
CA PHE A 343 -13.00 -11.26 15.97
C PHE A 343 -12.34 -11.01 17.33
N SER A 344 -11.01 -10.86 17.36
CA SER A 344 -10.26 -10.51 18.57
C SER A 344 -10.71 -9.17 19.17
N LEU A 345 -10.95 -8.17 18.32
CA LEU A 345 -11.41 -6.85 18.73
C LEU A 345 -12.87 -6.87 19.24
N ILE A 346 -13.74 -7.72 18.67
CA ILE A 346 -15.09 -7.99 19.21
C ILE A 346 -15.01 -8.62 20.60
N VAL A 347 -14.17 -9.64 20.80
CA VAL A 347 -13.95 -10.25 22.13
C VAL A 347 -13.41 -9.24 23.13
N LEU A 348 -12.43 -8.41 22.74
CA LEU A 348 -11.90 -7.32 23.56
C LEU A 348 -13.00 -6.33 23.95
N THR A 349 -13.84 -5.94 22.99
CA THR A 349 -14.95 -4.99 23.20
C THR A 349 -15.97 -5.55 24.18
N LEU A 350 -16.33 -6.83 24.07
CA LEU A 350 -17.27 -7.48 24.99
C LEU A 350 -16.72 -7.52 26.43
N VAL A 351 -15.46 -7.94 26.63
CA VAL A 351 -14.85 -7.96 27.97
C VAL A 351 -14.73 -6.55 28.55
N THR A 352 -14.34 -5.57 27.73
CA THR A 352 -14.25 -4.15 28.10
C THR A 352 -15.61 -3.59 28.51
N TYR A 353 -16.66 -3.88 27.75
CA TYR A 353 -18.04 -3.47 28.05
C TYR A 353 -18.55 -4.08 29.37
N GLN A 354 -18.35 -5.38 29.59
CA GLN A 354 -18.76 -6.02 30.85
C GLN A 354 -17.96 -5.50 32.06
N LYS A 355 -16.68 -5.15 31.88
CA LYS A 355 -15.87 -4.46 32.90
C LYS A 355 -16.44 -3.08 33.24
N ILE A 356 -16.74 -2.27 32.24
CA ILE A 356 -17.34 -0.94 32.43
C ILE A 356 -18.69 -1.05 33.14
N ARG A 357 -19.53 -2.05 32.81
CA ARG A 357 -20.78 -2.35 33.53
C ARG A 357 -20.59 -2.76 34.99
N THR A 358 -19.45 -3.35 35.37
CA THR A 358 -19.10 -3.62 36.77
C THR A 358 -18.38 -2.44 37.45
N GLY A 359 -18.41 -1.26 36.84
CA GLY A 359 -17.83 -0.02 37.39
C GLY A 359 -16.29 0.04 37.30
N LYS A 360 -15.67 -0.85 36.52
CA LYS A 360 -14.22 -0.96 36.36
C LYS A 360 -13.78 -0.60 34.94
N VAL A 361 -12.88 0.37 34.80
CA VAL A 361 -12.25 0.67 33.50
C VAL A 361 -11.07 -0.29 33.27
N TRP A 362 -11.11 -1.04 32.16
CA TRP A 362 -10.06 -1.97 31.75
C TRP A 362 -10.09 -2.13 30.23
N ILE A 363 -8.93 -2.21 29.57
CA ILE A 363 -8.78 -2.41 28.13
C ILE A 363 -7.59 -3.38 27.92
N GLY A 364 -7.86 -4.61 27.50
CA GLY A 364 -6.83 -5.62 27.21
C GLY A 364 -6.05 -5.41 25.91
N ASP A 365 -5.18 -6.36 25.57
CA ASP A 365 -4.38 -6.36 24.34
C ASP A 365 -5.16 -7.01 23.17
N PRO A 366 -5.50 -6.28 22.09
CA PRO A 366 -6.21 -6.86 20.95
C PRO A 366 -5.44 -7.99 20.24
N PHE A 367 -4.12 -8.09 20.41
CA PHE A 367 -3.29 -9.14 19.81
C PHE A 367 -3.16 -10.40 20.69
N ALA A 368 -3.65 -10.38 21.93
CA ALA A 368 -3.53 -11.47 22.93
C ALA A 368 -3.94 -12.88 22.44
N SER A 369 -4.88 -12.95 21.51
CA SER A 369 -5.40 -14.18 20.88
C SER A 369 -4.52 -14.72 19.74
N VAL A 370 -3.57 -13.95 19.24
CA VAL A 370 -2.73 -14.30 18.09
C VAL A 370 -1.41 -14.87 18.61
N SER A 371 -1.16 -16.15 18.35
CA SER A 371 0.10 -16.78 18.80
C SER A 371 1.27 -16.39 17.90
N THR A 372 2.49 -16.37 18.45
CA THR A 372 3.73 -16.14 17.68
C THR A 372 3.84 -17.09 16.48
N ALA A 373 3.46 -18.36 16.66
CA ALA A 373 3.42 -19.35 15.58
C ALA A 373 2.38 -19.00 14.49
N THR A 374 1.24 -18.42 14.87
CA THR A 374 0.23 -17.91 13.92
C THR A 374 0.80 -16.76 13.08
N ILE A 375 1.51 -15.81 13.69
CA ILE A 375 2.11 -14.67 12.95
C ILE A 375 3.20 -15.16 11.99
N VAL A 376 4.06 -16.08 12.43
CA VAL A 376 5.08 -16.70 11.56
C VAL A 376 4.44 -17.44 10.38
N LEU A 377 3.37 -18.21 10.63
CA LEU A 377 2.61 -18.89 9.56
C LEU A 377 1.98 -17.90 8.58
N ARG A 378 1.43 -16.75 9.04
CA ARG A 378 0.94 -15.69 8.12
C ARG A 378 2.06 -15.19 7.21
N GLY A 379 3.26 -14.99 7.74
CA GLY A 379 4.44 -14.63 6.93
C GLY A 379 4.80 -15.69 5.88
N LEU A 380 4.81 -16.97 6.26
CA LEU A 380 5.05 -18.08 5.31
C LEU A 380 3.97 -18.15 4.21
N LEU A 381 2.70 -17.87 4.54
CA LEU A 381 1.62 -17.79 3.56
C LEU A 381 1.80 -16.63 2.57
N VAL A 382 2.31 -15.48 3.02
CA VAL A 382 2.64 -14.35 2.12
C VAL A 382 3.86 -14.65 1.24
N LEU A 383 4.88 -15.36 1.75
CA LEU A 383 5.97 -15.84 0.91
C LEU A 383 5.49 -16.86 -0.14
N ALA A 384 4.50 -17.69 0.20
CA ALA A 384 3.89 -18.63 -0.73
C ALA A 384 3.00 -17.93 -1.77
N SER A 385 2.24 -16.89 -1.39
CA SER A 385 1.44 -16.10 -2.34
C SER A 385 2.35 -15.39 -3.35
N TRP A 386 3.43 -14.76 -2.88
CA TRP A 386 4.46 -14.18 -3.75
C TRP A 386 5.13 -15.19 -4.68
N PHE A 387 5.32 -16.44 -4.26
CA PHE A 387 5.88 -17.48 -5.13
C PHE A 387 4.89 -17.91 -6.23
N LEU A 388 3.60 -18.06 -5.90
CA LEU A 388 2.54 -18.38 -6.87
C LEU A 388 2.35 -17.25 -7.90
N ASP A 389 2.34 -16.01 -7.42
CA ASP A 389 2.38 -14.75 -8.19
C ASP A 389 3.68 -14.57 -9.03
N SER A 390 4.60 -15.54 -9.00
CA SER A 390 5.91 -15.45 -9.68
C SER A 390 6.69 -14.18 -9.31
N PHE A 391 6.46 -13.64 -8.12
CA PHE A 391 6.95 -12.36 -7.57
C PHE A 391 6.55 -11.11 -8.38
N TRP A 392 5.46 -11.13 -9.15
CA TRP A 392 5.01 -10.00 -9.97
C TRP A 392 4.67 -8.76 -9.13
N SER A 393 3.73 -8.87 -8.18
CA SER A 393 3.28 -7.80 -7.29
C SER A 393 4.44 -7.02 -6.64
N ILE A 394 5.44 -7.75 -6.13
CA ILE A 394 6.65 -7.15 -5.53
C ILE A 394 7.45 -6.35 -6.55
N ASN A 395 7.69 -6.91 -7.75
CA ASN A 395 8.49 -6.27 -8.80
C ASN A 395 7.78 -5.05 -9.37
N GLU A 396 6.47 -5.13 -9.57
CA GLU A 396 5.63 -4.03 -10.03
C GLU A 396 5.68 -2.85 -9.03
N TYR A 397 5.52 -3.13 -7.73
CA TYR A 397 5.64 -2.13 -6.66
C TYR A 397 7.07 -1.58 -6.51
N ALA A 398 8.10 -2.39 -6.75
CA ALA A 398 9.49 -1.94 -6.79
C ALA A 398 9.73 -0.98 -7.97
N MET A 399 9.28 -1.34 -9.18
CA MET A 399 9.37 -0.50 -10.37
C MET A 399 8.60 0.82 -10.23
N SER A 400 7.39 0.79 -9.64
CA SER A 400 6.61 1.99 -9.32
C SER A 400 7.38 2.96 -8.43
N ARG A 401 8.11 2.45 -7.44
CA ARG A 401 8.97 3.25 -6.55
C ARG A 401 10.26 3.71 -7.22
N ALA A 402 10.83 2.91 -8.09
CA ALA A 402 12.06 3.24 -8.81
C ALA A 402 11.81 4.35 -9.85
N ALA A 403 10.68 4.32 -10.55
CA ALA A 403 10.25 5.39 -11.45
C ALA A 403 10.14 6.77 -10.74
N ILE A 404 9.66 6.80 -9.50
CA ILE A 404 9.61 8.03 -8.66
C ILE A 404 11.02 8.52 -8.27
N LEU A 405 12.04 7.66 -8.32
CA LEU A 405 13.43 8.03 -8.05
C LEU A 405 14.19 8.46 -9.30
N THR A 406 13.86 7.93 -10.47
CA THR A 406 14.42 8.29 -11.79
C THR A 406 13.66 9.41 -12.51
N SER A 407 12.54 9.89 -11.96
CA SER A 407 11.57 10.78 -12.61
C SER A 407 10.90 10.18 -13.87
N ALA A 408 11.02 8.86 -14.08
CA ALA A 408 10.37 8.17 -15.18
C ALA A 408 8.83 8.07 -14.97
N PRO A 409 8.04 7.87 -16.05
CA PRO A 409 6.59 7.69 -15.95
C PRO A 409 6.20 6.60 -14.94
N THR A 410 5.42 6.97 -13.94
CA THR A 410 5.18 6.12 -12.76
C THR A 410 4.29 4.91 -13.06
N VAL A 411 4.78 3.70 -12.77
CA VAL A 411 3.99 2.48 -12.87
C VAL A 411 2.80 2.57 -11.89
N ARG A 412 1.57 2.39 -12.38
CA ARG A 412 0.35 2.48 -11.56
C ARG A 412 0.15 1.15 -10.85
N VAL A 413 0.11 1.16 -9.53
CA VAL A 413 0.06 -0.06 -8.70
C VAL A 413 -0.90 0.11 -7.52
N HIS A 414 -1.57 -0.98 -7.15
CA HIS A 414 -2.41 -1.06 -5.95
C HIS A 414 -1.53 -1.27 -4.72
N LYS A 415 -1.03 -0.15 -4.18
CA LYS A 415 0.03 -0.07 -3.14
C LYS A 415 -0.34 -0.84 -1.87
N GLU A 416 -1.65 -1.00 -1.63
CA GLU A 416 -2.27 -1.60 -0.47
C GLU A 416 -2.02 -3.12 -0.36
N LEU A 417 -2.00 -3.88 -1.46
CA LEU A 417 -1.71 -5.32 -1.44
C LEU A 417 -0.31 -5.55 -0.89
N VAL A 418 0.68 -4.95 -1.56
CA VAL A 418 2.10 -5.10 -1.22
C VAL A 418 2.43 -4.43 0.12
N HIS A 419 1.73 -3.36 0.51
CA HIS A 419 1.83 -2.79 1.85
C HIS A 419 1.36 -3.80 2.93
N ALA A 420 0.22 -4.48 2.74
CA ALA A 420 -0.25 -5.53 3.66
C ALA A 420 0.70 -6.73 3.72
N ASP A 421 1.22 -7.16 2.57
CA ASP A 421 2.21 -8.25 2.49
C ASP A 421 3.47 -7.91 3.32
N ILE A 422 4.10 -6.76 3.08
CA ILE A 422 5.32 -6.36 3.81
C ILE A 422 5.01 -6.17 5.31
N GLN A 423 3.83 -5.67 5.67
CA GLN A 423 3.42 -5.54 7.08
C GLN A 423 3.36 -6.91 7.76
N VAL A 424 2.77 -7.92 7.10
CA VAL A 424 2.69 -9.30 7.62
C VAL A 424 4.06 -9.98 7.67
N ILE A 425 4.90 -9.81 6.64
CA ILE A 425 6.28 -10.32 6.62
C ILE A 425 7.11 -9.69 7.75
N PHE A 426 6.99 -8.38 7.97
CA PHE A 426 7.69 -7.71 9.06
C PHE A 426 7.21 -8.17 10.44
N LEU A 427 5.89 -8.28 10.65
CA LEU A 427 5.34 -8.80 11.91
C LEU A 427 5.78 -10.25 12.17
N SER A 428 5.90 -11.07 11.12
CA SER A 428 6.47 -12.43 11.19
C SER A 428 7.94 -12.41 11.62
N LEU A 429 8.79 -11.59 10.98
CA LEU A 429 10.19 -11.42 11.35
C LEU A 429 10.35 -10.94 12.80
N VAL A 430 9.51 -10.01 13.26
CA VAL A 430 9.51 -9.54 14.66
C VAL A 430 9.06 -10.63 15.63
N GLY A 431 8.06 -11.45 15.28
CA GLY A 431 7.67 -12.62 16.06
C GLY A 431 8.79 -13.66 16.17
N PHE A 432 9.55 -13.88 15.10
CA PHE A 432 10.71 -14.78 15.08
C PHE A 432 11.88 -14.24 15.91
N LEU A 433 12.24 -12.95 15.77
CA LEU A 433 13.26 -12.29 16.59
C LEU A 433 12.89 -12.31 18.08
N SER A 434 11.61 -12.05 18.40
CA SER A 434 11.08 -12.15 19.77
C SER A 434 11.27 -13.54 20.38
N ALA A 435 11.07 -14.61 19.60
CA ALA A 435 11.30 -15.99 20.03
C ALA A 435 12.80 -16.28 20.25
N ILE A 436 13.70 -15.76 19.40
CA ILE A 436 15.17 -15.89 19.56
C ILE A 436 15.65 -15.17 20.82
N PHE A 437 15.27 -13.90 20.99
CA PHE A 437 15.70 -13.11 22.15
C PHE A 437 15.01 -13.53 23.44
N ARG A 438 13.88 -14.26 23.36
CA ARG A 438 13.00 -14.57 24.50
C ARG A 438 12.47 -13.32 25.19
N GLU A 439 12.12 -12.31 24.39
CA GLU A 439 11.70 -10.98 24.82
C GLU A 439 10.32 -10.64 24.24
N ARG A 440 9.51 -9.87 24.97
CA ARG A 440 8.23 -9.35 24.46
C ARG A 440 8.43 -8.06 23.67
N ILE A 441 7.66 -7.90 22.61
CA ILE A 441 7.71 -6.73 21.74
C ILE A 441 6.28 -6.22 21.54
N ASP A 442 6.04 -4.96 21.92
CA ASP A 442 4.70 -4.37 21.98
C ASP A 442 4.13 -4.14 20.55
N PRO A 443 2.98 -4.75 20.18
CA PRO A 443 2.42 -4.65 18.84
C PRO A 443 2.23 -3.22 18.33
N ALA A 444 1.85 -2.29 19.21
CA ALA A 444 1.63 -0.89 18.83
C ALA A 444 2.93 -0.20 18.40
N ILE A 445 4.04 -0.48 19.08
CA ILE A 445 5.35 0.09 18.74
C ILE A 445 5.81 -0.46 17.39
N VAL A 446 5.61 -1.75 17.14
CA VAL A 446 6.04 -2.42 15.91
C VAL A 446 5.26 -1.92 14.70
N ILE A 447 3.93 -1.83 14.80
CA ILE A 447 3.08 -1.30 13.73
C ILE A 447 3.37 0.19 13.50
N PHE A 448 3.54 1.00 14.56
CA PHE A 448 3.92 2.41 14.41
C PHE A 448 5.27 2.60 13.70
N LEU A 449 6.29 1.83 14.06
CA LEU A 449 7.60 1.87 13.40
C LEU A 449 7.48 1.47 11.92
N PHE A 450 6.73 0.41 11.62
CA PHE A 450 6.46 -0.01 10.25
C PHE A 450 5.81 1.11 9.42
N GLU A 451 4.72 1.71 9.90
CA GLU A 451 4.03 2.79 9.20
C GLU A 451 4.95 4.01 8.97
N PHE A 452 5.78 4.35 9.97
CA PHE A 452 6.74 5.45 9.86
C PHE A 452 7.79 5.18 8.76
N ILE A 453 8.45 4.01 8.78
CA ILE A 453 9.49 3.69 7.78
C ILE A 453 8.87 3.41 6.41
N HIS A 454 7.68 2.81 6.33
CA HIS A 454 6.95 2.65 5.07
C HIS A 454 6.58 4.01 4.47
N LYS A 455 6.09 4.97 5.27
CA LYS A 455 5.77 6.33 4.81
C LYS A 455 7.00 7.03 4.23
N TYR A 456 8.15 6.96 4.91
CA TYR A 456 9.39 7.62 4.50
C TYR A 456 10.34 6.75 3.64
N ARG A 457 9.87 5.60 3.12
CA ARG A 457 10.70 4.59 2.43
C ARG A 457 11.58 5.10 1.28
N LEU A 458 11.17 6.15 0.56
CA LEU A 458 11.98 6.75 -0.51
C LEU A 458 13.15 7.60 0.04
N ILE A 459 13.00 8.20 1.22
CA ILE A 459 14.08 8.92 1.92
C ILE A 459 15.13 7.92 2.39
N PHE A 460 14.71 6.77 2.93
CA PHE A 460 15.62 5.68 3.35
C PHE A 460 16.38 4.99 2.20
N VAL A 461 15.85 5.03 0.97
CA VAL A 461 16.62 4.65 -0.23
C VAL A 461 17.62 5.75 -0.59
N ARG A 462 17.19 7.02 -0.64
CA ARG A 462 18.05 8.18 -0.96
C ARG A 462 19.18 8.41 0.05
N SER A 463 19.05 7.95 1.30
CA SER A 463 20.09 8.07 2.33
C SER A 463 21.28 7.11 2.16
N SER A 464 21.23 6.18 1.20
CA SER A 464 22.34 5.27 0.88
C SER A 464 22.69 5.37 -0.62
N PRO A 465 23.77 6.08 -0.99
CA PRO A 465 24.12 6.31 -2.40
C PRO A 465 24.27 5.03 -3.23
N ALA A 466 24.81 3.96 -2.64
CA ALA A 466 24.95 2.65 -3.32
C ALA A 466 23.58 2.01 -3.63
N VAL A 467 22.63 2.07 -2.68
CA VAL A 467 21.27 1.53 -2.85
C VAL A 467 20.46 2.39 -3.83
N LEU A 468 20.63 3.72 -3.78
CA LEU A 468 20.03 4.62 -4.75
C LEU A 468 20.55 4.36 -6.16
N ASN A 469 21.87 4.18 -6.33
CA ASN A 469 22.48 3.91 -7.63
C ASN A 469 21.96 2.61 -8.23
N GLU A 470 21.90 1.51 -7.46
CA GLU A 470 21.36 0.22 -7.91
C GLU A 470 19.91 0.36 -8.43
N VAL A 471 19.05 1.02 -7.67
CA VAL A 471 17.63 1.23 -8.03
C VAL A 471 17.47 2.14 -9.26
N VAL A 472 18.32 3.16 -9.40
CA VAL A 472 18.34 4.06 -10.56
C VAL A 472 18.87 3.34 -11.81
N THR A 473 20.03 2.69 -11.74
CA THR A 473 20.65 1.97 -12.87
C THR A 473 19.71 0.90 -13.42
N TYR A 474 19.10 0.08 -12.55
CA TYR A 474 18.12 -0.92 -12.99
C TYR A 474 16.89 -0.25 -13.64
N SER A 475 16.31 0.77 -13.00
CA SER A 475 15.09 1.40 -13.51
C SER A 475 15.28 2.16 -14.83
N SER A 476 16.47 2.74 -15.07
CA SER A 476 16.80 3.36 -16.36
C SER A 476 17.00 2.29 -17.43
N ALA A 477 17.84 1.28 -17.16
CA ALA A 477 18.07 0.19 -18.10
C ALA A 477 16.78 -0.58 -18.46
N GLN A 478 15.83 -0.67 -17.53
CA GLN A 478 14.52 -1.30 -17.72
C GLN A 478 13.55 -0.45 -18.57
N TYR A 479 13.68 0.88 -18.57
CA TYR A 479 12.83 1.79 -19.34
C TYR A 479 13.03 1.56 -20.85
N ASP A 480 14.30 1.49 -21.27
CA ASP A 480 14.73 1.42 -22.67
C ASP A 480 14.47 0.03 -23.32
N ILE A 481 14.12 -1.00 -22.55
CA ILE A 481 13.85 -2.36 -23.08
C ILE A 481 12.69 -2.37 -24.09
N GLY A 482 11.74 -1.43 -23.94
CA GLY A 482 10.61 -1.29 -24.87
C GLY A 482 11.01 -0.79 -26.26
N ILE A 483 12.22 -0.27 -26.46
CA ILE A 483 12.72 0.20 -27.75
C ILE A 483 13.09 -1.00 -28.63
N ALA A 484 12.49 -1.07 -29.82
CA ALA A 484 12.72 -2.14 -30.77
C ALA A 484 14.18 -2.19 -31.24
N LYS A 485 14.86 -3.31 -30.92
CA LYS A 485 16.23 -3.59 -31.38
C LYS A 485 16.22 -4.02 -32.84
N VAL A 486 16.90 -3.25 -33.69
CA VAL A 486 16.97 -3.44 -35.14
C VAL A 486 18.39 -3.82 -35.59
N THR A 487 18.51 -4.47 -36.75
CA THR A 487 19.82 -4.73 -37.37
C THR A 487 20.38 -3.45 -38.00
N ALA A 488 21.70 -3.38 -38.22
CA ALA A 488 22.33 -2.20 -38.82
C ALA A 488 21.74 -1.81 -40.19
N GLY A 489 21.37 -2.79 -41.03
CA GLY A 489 20.72 -2.54 -42.32
C GLY A 489 19.31 -1.96 -42.19
N LEU A 490 18.57 -2.33 -41.14
CA LEU A 490 17.24 -1.76 -40.84
C LEU A 490 17.37 -0.38 -40.18
N ALA A 491 18.37 -0.19 -39.31
CA ALA A 491 18.71 1.09 -38.71
C ALA A 491 19.12 2.16 -39.74
N ALA A 492 19.72 1.73 -40.87
CA ALA A 492 20.09 2.59 -41.99
C ALA A 492 18.95 2.89 -42.98
N MET A 493 17.78 2.26 -42.86
CA MET A 493 16.60 2.58 -43.68
C MET A 493 15.70 3.62 -43.02
N CYS A 494 15.69 3.69 -41.68
CA CYS A 494 14.93 4.68 -40.93
C CYS A 494 15.60 4.93 -39.56
N PRO A 495 15.67 6.18 -39.08
CA PRO A 495 16.24 6.48 -37.76
C PRO A 495 15.25 6.20 -36.60
N PHE A 496 13.94 6.28 -36.83
CA PHE A 496 12.90 6.02 -35.82
C PHE A 496 12.89 4.57 -35.32
N ARG A 497 12.45 4.35 -34.08
CA ARG A 497 12.22 3.03 -33.49
C ARG A 497 10.81 2.94 -32.93
N MET A 498 10.20 1.77 -33.09
CA MET A 498 9.00 1.42 -32.34
C MET A 498 9.36 1.31 -30.85
N TRP A 499 8.56 1.93 -29.96
CA TRP A 499 8.68 1.74 -28.51
C TRP A 499 7.34 1.23 -27.97
N SER A 500 7.31 -0.04 -27.56
CA SER A 500 6.11 -0.77 -27.13
C SER A 500 6.27 -1.32 -25.70
N SER A 501 5.22 -1.95 -25.18
CA SER A 501 5.28 -2.81 -24.00
C SER A 501 6.13 -4.06 -24.25
N PHE A 502 6.89 -4.52 -23.25
CA PHE A 502 7.80 -5.66 -23.38
C PHE A 502 7.54 -6.78 -22.36
N GLN A 503 7.89 -8.01 -22.73
CA GLN A 503 7.93 -9.14 -21.81
C GLN A 503 8.96 -8.84 -20.72
N PHE A 504 8.52 -8.81 -19.45
CA PHE A 504 9.37 -8.48 -18.32
C PHE A 504 10.54 -9.47 -18.24
N PRO A 505 11.79 -8.98 -18.14
CA PRO A 505 12.98 -9.83 -18.07
C PRO A 505 13.01 -10.65 -16.77
N LYS A 506 14.00 -11.53 -16.65
CA LYS A 506 14.23 -12.30 -15.42
C LYS A 506 14.41 -11.32 -14.23
N LYS A 507 13.51 -11.43 -13.26
CA LYS A 507 13.43 -10.60 -12.04
C LYS A 507 14.77 -10.60 -11.28
N ASP A 508 15.32 -9.42 -11.02
CA ASP A 508 16.64 -9.27 -10.42
C ASP A 508 16.57 -9.22 -8.86
N PRO A 509 17.30 -10.09 -8.14
CA PRO A 509 17.24 -10.14 -6.68
C PRO A 509 17.97 -8.98 -5.99
N THR A 510 18.96 -8.36 -6.65
CA THR A 510 19.75 -7.23 -6.15
C THR A 510 18.90 -5.96 -6.19
N PHE A 511 18.25 -5.69 -7.32
CA PHE A 511 17.26 -4.61 -7.47
C PHE A 511 16.13 -4.72 -6.43
N LEU A 512 15.62 -5.94 -6.20
CA LEU A 512 14.61 -6.18 -5.17
C LEU A 512 15.15 -5.92 -3.75
N ALA A 513 16.33 -6.45 -3.41
CA ALA A 513 16.95 -6.22 -2.11
C ALA A 513 17.21 -4.72 -1.86
N ALA A 514 17.72 -3.99 -2.86
CA ALA A 514 17.92 -2.55 -2.82
C ALA A 514 16.59 -1.79 -2.69
N SER A 515 15.57 -2.17 -3.45
CA SER A 515 14.23 -1.60 -3.37
C SER A 515 13.60 -1.77 -1.98
N PHE A 516 13.76 -2.93 -1.34
CA PHE A 516 13.19 -3.19 -0.01
C PHE A 516 14.13 -2.91 1.17
N PHE A 517 15.34 -2.40 0.92
CA PHE A 517 16.32 -1.96 1.93
C PHE A 517 15.75 -1.19 3.13
N PRO A 518 14.72 -0.30 3.01
CA PRO A 518 14.09 0.34 4.17
C PRO A 518 13.60 -0.64 5.26
N THR A 519 13.20 -1.88 4.92
CA THR A 519 12.77 -2.87 5.93
C THR A 519 13.93 -3.38 6.80
N MET A 520 15.18 -3.28 6.34
CA MET A 520 16.36 -3.63 7.14
C MET A 520 16.53 -2.69 8.34
N TYR A 521 16.21 -1.40 8.20
CA TYR A 521 16.19 -0.47 9.33
C TYR A 521 15.19 -0.89 10.40
N LEU A 522 14.00 -1.37 10.02
CA LEU A 522 13.00 -1.89 10.96
C LEU A 522 13.56 -3.09 11.76
N VAL A 523 14.17 -4.06 11.07
CA VAL A 523 14.79 -5.24 11.68
C VAL A 523 15.90 -4.84 12.65
N VAL A 524 16.78 -3.90 12.26
CA VAL A 524 17.88 -3.40 13.11
C VAL A 524 17.35 -2.67 14.34
N ILE A 525 16.35 -1.78 14.19
CA ILE A 525 15.75 -1.03 15.30
C ILE A 525 15.08 -1.97 16.31
N VAL A 526 14.30 -2.95 15.84
CA VAL A 526 13.63 -3.91 16.74
C VAL A 526 14.64 -4.86 17.41
N THR A 527 15.68 -5.29 16.70
CA THR A 527 16.78 -6.07 17.28
C THR A 527 17.52 -5.30 18.36
N GLY A 528 17.86 -4.02 18.11
CA GLY A 528 18.46 -3.13 19.09
C GLY A 528 17.57 -2.92 20.32
N TYR A 529 16.27 -2.71 20.11
CA TYR A 529 15.28 -2.61 21.20
C TYR A 529 15.24 -3.88 22.06
N ALA A 530 15.20 -5.07 21.46
CA ALA A 530 15.20 -6.34 22.20
C ALA A 530 16.50 -6.54 23.01
N ILE A 531 17.66 -6.21 22.44
CA ILE A 531 18.95 -6.27 23.13
C ILE A 531 19.00 -5.28 24.31
N LEU A 532 18.57 -4.03 24.11
CA LEU A 532 18.51 -3.01 25.17
C LEU A 532 17.56 -3.42 26.30
N ARG A 533 16.41 -3.99 25.96
CA ARG A 533 15.43 -4.54 26.92
C ARG A 533 16.03 -5.65 27.77
N LYS A 534 16.76 -6.58 27.13
CA LYS A 534 17.42 -7.70 27.81
C LYS A 534 18.55 -7.24 28.74
N ILE A 535 19.32 -6.23 28.34
CA ILE A 535 20.32 -5.57 29.18
C ILE A 535 19.66 -4.84 30.37
N TYR A 536 18.50 -4.22 30.15
CA TYR A 536 17.73 -3.57 31.23
C TYR A 536 17.22 -4.59 32.26
N HIS A 537 16.57 -5.68 31.83
CA HIS A 537 16.09 -6.73 32.74
C HIS A 537 17.24 -7.46 33.46
N TYR A 538 18.42 -7.59 32.84
CA TYR A 538 19.62 -8.12 33.52
C TYR A 538 20.15 -7.19 34.62
N ARG A 539 20.10 -5.86 34.42
CA ARG A 539 20.52 -4.86 35.42
C ARG A 539 19.47 -4.59 36.50
N TYR A 540 18.19 -4.74 36.17
CA TYR A 540 17.05 -4.50 37.05
C TYR A 540 16.10 -5.71 37.06
N PRO A 541 16.53 -6.86 37.63
CA PRO A 541 15.69 -8.04 37.75
C PRO A 541 14.48 -7.76 38.64
N GLU A 542 13.33 -8.37 38.33
CA GLU A 542 12.12 -8.24 39.15
C GLU A 542 12.37 -8.77 40.58
N GLN A 543 12.12 -7.92 41.59
CA GLN A 543 12.29 -8.31 42.98
C GLN A 543 11.21 -9.32 43.41
N THR A 544 11.57 -10.60 43.42
CA THR A 544 10.82 -11.68 44.05
C THR A 544 10.78 -11.50 45.57
N ARG A 545 9.89 -10.63 46.06
CA ARG A 545 9.75 -10.30 47.48
C ARG A 545 9.58 -11.57 48.34
N PRO A 546 10.57 -11.95 49.18
CA PRO A 546 10.45 -13.12 50.01
C PRO A 546 9.33 -12.91 51.04
N ARG A 547 8.54 -13.95 51.29
CA ARG A 547 7.42 -13.88 52.24
C ARG A 547 7.94 -13.84 53.67
N SER A 548 7.89 -12.65 54.29
CA SER A 548 8.24 -12.43 55.69
C SER A 548 7.14 -12.96 56.64
N SER A 549 7.00 -14.29 56.71
CA SER A 549 6.19 -14.96 57.74
C SER A 549 6.88 -16.22 58.22
N HIS A 550 7.58 -16.15 59.36
CA HIS A 550 7.92 -17.34 60.14
C HIS A 550 6.62 -17.94 60.71
N SER A 551 6.06 -18.92 60.01
CA SER A 551 5.20 -19.94 60.62
C SER A 551 6.06 -21.19 60.78
N THR A 552 6.32 -21.58 62.02
CA THR A 552 6.86 -22.91 62.34
C THR A 552 5.84 -23.99 61.95
N ASP A 553 6.34 -25.21 61.74
CA ASP A 553 5.61 -26.42 61.37
C ASP A 553 4.85 -26.38 60.03
N THR A 554 5.46 -27.00 59.01
CA THR A 554 4.81 -27.62 57.85
C THR A 554 5.87 -28.47 57.11
N SER A 555 5.44 -29.49 56.37
CA SER A 555 6.33 -30.59 55.96
C SER A 555 7.32 -30.22 54.84
N GLY A 556 8.39 -31.00 54.68
CA GLY A 556 9.40 -30.76 53.63
C GLY A 556 8.83 -30.81 52.21
N ASN A 557 7.84 -31.69 51.97
CA ASN A 557 7.16 -31.81 50.68
C ASN A 557 6.21 -30.62 50.43
N GLU A 558 5.56 -30.11 51.48
CA GLU A 558 4.81 -28.85 51.44
C GLU A 558 5.70 -27.65 51.14
N LYS A 559 6.92 -27.58 51.70
CA LYS A 559 7.87 -26.53 51.33
C LYS A 559 8.18 -26.56 49.84
N ALA A 560 8.45 -27.72 49.24
CA ALA A 560 8.66 -27.83 47.80
C ALA A 560 7.43 -27.38 46.99
N ALA A 561 6.23 -27.82 47.37
CA ALA A 561 4.97 -27.43 46.72
C ALA A 561 4.65 -25.93 46.90
N MET A 562 4.96 -25.33 48.06
CA MET A 562 4.80 -23.90 48.31
C MET A 562 5.87 -23.05 47.61
N THR A 563 7.09 -23.55 47.42
CA THR A 563 8.10 -22.91 46.56
C THR A 563 7.64 -22.91 45.11
N LEU A 564 7.10 -24.02 44.61
CA LEU A 564 6.54 -24.10 43.25
C LEU A 564 5.35 -23.14 43.07
N ARG A 565 4.39 -23.12 44.00
CA ARG A 565 3.27 -22.14 44.06
C ARG A 565 3.70 -20.69 44.34
N GLY A 566 4.94 -20.47 44.78
CA GLY A 566 5.54 -19.14 44.90
C GLY A 566 6.10 -18.62 43.56
N ILE A 567 6.50 -19.54 42.67
CA ILE A 567 7.06 -19.25 41.35
C ILE A 567 5.96 -19.19 40.28
N VAL A 568 4.96 -20.08 40.36
CA VAL A 568 3.93 -20.33 39.34
C VAL A 568 2.52 -20.16 39.96
N THR A 569 1.61 -19.50 39.25
CA THR A 569 0.22 -19.28 39.70
C THR A 569 -0.65 -20.53 39.52
N ASN A 570 -1.74 -20.65 40.28
CA ASN A 570 -2.69 -21.76 40.10
C ASN A 570 -3.36 -21.75 38.71
N PHE A 571 -3.52 -20.58 38.07
CA PHE A 571 -3.94 -20.47 36.67
C PHE A 571 -2.95 -21.15 35.71
N GLU A 572 -1.65 -20.89 35.86
CA GLU A 572 -0.61 -21.51 35.03
C GLU A 572 -0.56 -23.04 35.24
N ILE A 573 -0.71 -23.50 36.49
CA ILE A 573 -0.79 -24.93 36.84
C ILE A 573 -2.02 -25.59 36.21
N ALA A 574 -3.22 -25.02 36.38
CA ALA A 574 -4.47 -25.61 35.90
C ALA A 574 -4.60 -25.58 34.36
N THR A 575 -4.02 -24.59 33.67
CA THR A 575 -4.20 -24.39 32.22
C THR A 575 -3.01 -24.78 31.36
N GLY A 576 -1.82 -24.95 31.96
CA GLY A 576 -0.54 -25.08 31.26
C GLY A 576 -0.09 -23.82 30.51
N ALA A 577 -0.74 -22.66 30.71
CA ALA A 577 -0.50 -21.45 29.94
C ALA A 577 0.40 -20.45 30.69
N GLU A 578 1.72 -20.66 30.59
CA GLU A 578 2.74 -19.87 31.27
C GLU A 578 2.60 -18.34 31.04
N LEU A 579 2.58 -17.57 32.13
CA LEU A 579 2.30 -16.12 32.11
C LEU A 579 3.57 -15.25 32.05
N GLN A 580 4.75 -15.76 32.40
CA GLN A 580 6.02 -15.01 32.36
C GLN A 580 6.80 -15.28 31.07
N THR A 581 6.97 -16.55 30.71
CA THR A 581 7.76 -17.07 29.56
C THR A 581 7.07 -16.93 28.21
N ARG A 582 5.88 -16.31 28.10
CA ARG A 582 5.25 -16.03 26.81
C ARG A 582 6.05 -14.95 26.05
N PHE A 583 6.87 -15.38 25.08
CA PHE A 583 7.59 -14.51 24.14
C PHE A 583 6.77 -14.33 22.85
N GLY A 584 6.65 -13.11 22.36
CA GLY A 584 5.97 -12.81 21.11
C GLY A 584 5.71 -11.32 20.89
N LEU A 585 4.95 -11.04 19.85
CA LEU A 585 4.31 -9.75 19.59
C LEU A 585 3.12 -9.59 20.57
N ILE A 586 3.41 -9.22 21.82
CA ILE A 586 2.46 -9.19 22.94
C ILE A 586 2.74 -7.92 23.75
N SER A 587 1.68 -7.20 24.13
CA SER A 587 1.78 -5.96 24.91
C SER A 587 2.40 -6.21 26.29
N ASP A 588 3.21 -5.26 26.74
CA ASP A 588 3.90 -5.35 28.03
C ASP A 588 3.00 -4.85 29.17
N TYR A 589 2.03 -5.68 29.57
CA TYR A 589 1.10 -5.42 30.67
C TYR A 589 1.45 -6.27 31.91
N ASN A 590 1.03 -5.80 33.09
CA ASN A 590 1.34 -6.45 34.38
C ASN A 590 0.58 -7.79 34.48
N ASN A 591 1.18 -8.90 34.03
CA ASN A 591 0.54 -10.23 34.00
C ASN A 591 0.25 -10.83 35.39
N TYR A 592 0.84 -10.29 36.45
CA TYR A 592 0.71 -10.80 37.81
C TYR A 592 0.28 -9.72 38.81
N VAL A 593 -0.39 -10.13 39.89
CA VAL A 593 -0.63 -9.31 41.09
C VAL A 593 -0.17 -10.09 42.31
N TYR A 594 0.52 -9.43 43.25
CA TYR A 594 0.96 -10.06 44.49
C TYR A 594 0.01 -9.73 45.64
N PHE A 595 -0.67 -10.74 46.20
CA PHE A 595 -1.49 -10.60 47.40
C PHE A 595 -0.90 -11.43 48.55
N LYS A 596 -0.67 -10.81 49.70
CA LYS A 596 -0.13 -11.45 50.93
C LYS A 596 1.16 -12.30 50.71
N GLY A 597 1.99 -11.93 49.72
CA GLY A 597 3.22 -12.63 49.38
C GLY A 597 3.05 -13.88 48.49
N MET A 598 1.88 -14.06 47.88
CA MET A 598 1.63 -15.08 46.84
C MET A 598 1.41 -14.40 45.48
N LYS A 599 1.83 -15.08 44.40
CA LYS A 599 1.75 -14.65 43.00
C LYS A 599 0.40 -15.07 42.42
N PHE A 600 -0.33 -14.16 41.78
CA PHE A 600 -1.65 -14.43 41.19
C PHE A 600 -1.77 -13.90 39.76
N ALA A 601 -2.59 -14.55 38.94
CA ALA A 601 -2.78 -14.16 37.54
C ALA A 601 -3.63 -12.90 37.46
N SER A 602 -3.11 -11.82 36.88
CA SER A 602 -3.88 -10.58 36.71
C SER A 602 -4.93 -10.72 35.61
N ALA A 603 -5.90 -9.80 35.57
CA ALA A 603 -6.85 -9.77 34.47
C ALA A 603 -6.20 -9.47 33.11
N ASP A 604 -5.06 -8.75 33.08
CA ASP A 604 -4.26 -8.62 31.86
C ASP A 604 -3.57 -9.94 31.53
N GLY A 605 -3.01 -10.64 32.51
CA GLY A 605 -2.32 -11.92 32.33
C GLY A 605 -3.23 -13.01 31.76
N VAL A 606 -4.37 -13.27 32.40
CA VAL A 606 -5.36 -14.26 31.94
C VAL A 606 -5.78 -13.99 30.49
N TYR A 607 -6.01 -12.71 30.15
CA TYR A 607 -6.36 -12.31 28.80
C TYR A 607 -5.19 -12.46 27.81
N CYS A 608 -3.98 -12.03 28.18
CA CYS A 608 -2.77 -12.10 27.36
C CYS A 608 -2.20 -13.52 27.19
N SER A 609 -2.62 -14.49 28.01
CA SER A 609 -2.45 -15.94 27.75
C SER A 609 -3.50 -16.51 26.78
N GLY A 610 -4.46 -15.70 26.33
CA GLY A 610 -5.48 -16.08 25.35
C GLY A 610 -6.74 -16.70 25.94
N TYR A 611 -7.12 -16.35 27.18
CA TYR A 611 -8.31 -16.88 27.86
C TYR A 611 -9.32 -15.78 28.27
N VAL A 612 -10.61 -16.14 28.30
CA VAL A 612 -11.70 -15.32 28.85
C VAL A 612 -12.62 -16.18 29.72
N ILE A 613 -13.39 -15.56 30.59
CA ILE A 613 -14.36 -16.21 31.46
C ILE A 613 -15.77 -15.97 30.91
N VAL A 614 -16.47 -17.04 30.55
CA VAL A 614 -17.83 -17.03 30.01
C VAL A 614 -18.84 -17.12 31.16
N ASN A 615 -19.74 -16.14 31.24
CA ASN A 615 -20.77 -15.95 32.28
C ASN A 615 -20.28 -16.14 33.73
N GLY A 616 -19.01 -15.81 33.99
CA GLY A 616 -18.37 -15.95 35.31
C GLY A 616 -18.14 -17.39 35.80
N LYS A 617 -18.35 -18.41 34.95
CA LYS A 617 -18.31 -19.84 35.36
C LYS A 617 -17.30 -20.69 34.61
N PHE A 618 -16.99 -20.38 33.35
CA PHE A 618 -16.14 -21.21 32.52
C PHE A 618 -14.99 -20.40 31.92
N LEU A 619 -13.77 -20.82 32.19
CA LEU A 619 -12.55 -20.30 31.58
C LEU A 619 -12.35 -20.98 30.21
N VAL A 620 -12.32 -20.17 29.16
CA VAL A 620 -12.36 -20.60 27.75
C VAL A 620 -11.24 -19.92 26.97
N ARG A 621 -10.56 -20.66 26.09
CA ARG A 621 -9.57 -20.08 25.16
C ARG A 621 -10.28 -19.18 24.13
N SER A 622 -9.82 -17.94 23.97
CA SER A 622 -10.45 -16.94 23.08
C SER A 622 -10.48 -17.40 21.62
N GLN A 623 -9.40 -18.04 21.15
CA GLN A 623 -9.30 -18.69 19.84
C GLN A 623 -10.37 -19.78 19.58
N ASP A 624 -10.91 -20.41 20.62
CA ASP A 624 -11.86 -21.52 20.51
C ASP A 624 -13.32 -21.04 20.59
N LEU A 625 -13.56 -19.77 20.92
CA LEU A 625 -14.90 -19.15 20.93
C LEU A 625 -15.57 -19.21 19.54
N VAL A 626 -14.81 -19.00 18.45
CA VAL A 626 -15.34 -19.14 17.07
C VAL A 626 -15.83 -20.57 16.86
N ALA A 627 -15.07 -21.57 17.28
CA ALA A 627 -15.46 -22.97 17.17
C ALA A 627 -16.72 -23.26 17.99
N ILE A 628 -16.83 -22.73 19.22
CA ILE A 628 -18.03 -22.88 20.07
C ILE A 628 -19.27 -22.24 19.41
N VAL A 629 -19.15 -21.03 18.86
CA VAL A 629 -20.25 -20.34 18.16
C VAL A 629 -20.71 -21.15 16.94
N MET A 630 -19.77 -21.62 16.12
CA MET A 630 -20.07 -22.42 14.92
C MET A 630 -20.66 -23.78 15.28
N MET A 631 -20.12 -24.48 16.30
CA MET A 631 -20.67 -25.73 16.82
C MET A 631 -22.11 -25.57 17.32
N LYS A 632 -22.42 -24.40 17.90
CA LYS A 632 -23.77 -24.07 18.36
C LYS A 632 -24.72 -23.72 17.22
N LEU A 633 -24.24 -23.03 16.19
CA LEU A 633 -25.03 -22.61 15.02
C LEU A 633 -25.36 -23.78 14.08
N PHE A 634 -24.40 -24.66 13.81
CA PHE A 634 -24.60 -25.86 12.97
C PHE A 634 -25.04 -27.11 13.75
N HIS A 635 -25.22 -27.00 15.07
CA HIS A 635 -25.55 -28.12 15.97
C HIS A 635 -24.60 -29.35 15.89
N ALA A 636 -23.41 -29.20 15.31
CA ALA A 636 -22.46 -30.28 15.04
C ALA A 636 -21.08 -30.03 15.69
N ARG A 637 -20.49 -31.07 16.30
CA ARG A 637 -19.15 -31.00 16.92
C ARG A 637 -18.05 -31.37 15.91
N PHE A 638 -17.57 -30.39 15.15
CA PHE A 638 -16.44 -30.54 14.23
C PHE A 638 -15.05 -30.36 14.89
N LYS A 639 -15.00 -29.83 16.13
CA LYS A 639 -13.76 -29.66 16.90
C LYS A 639 -13.97 -30.09 18.35
N ASN A 640 -12.97 -30.73 18.96
CA ASN A 640 -12.93 -30.93 20.41
C ASN A 640 -12.40 -29.65 21.07
N VAL A 641 -13.24 -29.00 21.88
CA VAL A 641 -12.89 -27.79 22.63
C VAL A 641 -13.03 -28.08 24.12
N TYR A 642 -12.07 -27.61 24.92
CA TYR A 642 -12.00 -27.84 26.36
C TYR A 642 -12.08 -26.52 27.13
N THR A 643 -12.75 -26.55 28.29
CA THR A 643 -12.93 -25.40 29.18
C THR A 643 -12.72 -25.81 30.63
N TYR A 644 -12.31 -24.87 31.47
CA TYR A 644 -12.10 -25.11 32.90
C TYR A 644 -13.20 -24.43 33.70
N GLU A 645 -13.64 -25.03 34.79
CA GLU A 645 -14.67 -24.42 35.65
C GLU A 645 -14.01 -23.45 36.64
N VAL A 646 -14.66 -22.31 36.89
CA VAL A 646 -14.18 -21.24 37.76
C VAL A 646 -15.14 -21.08 38.93
N GLU A 647 -14.63 -21.23 40.14
CA GLU A 647 -15.39 -21.03 41.39
C GLU A 647 -14.87 -19.77 42.09
N GLY A 648 -15.63 -18.68 41.96
CA GLY A 648 -15.22 -17.36 42.44
C GLY A 648 -14.02 -16.83 41.66
N ASN A 649 -12.82 -17.05 42.21
CA ASN A 649 -11.54 -16.69 41.56
C ASN A 649 -10.62 -17.91 41.31
N THR A 650 -10.92 -19.10 41.84
CA THR A 650 -10.06 -20.29 41.65
C THR A 650 -10.48 -21.10 40.43
N VAL A 651 -9.50 -21.62 39.69
CA VAL A 651 -9.70 -22.45 38.49
C VAL A 651 -9.59 -23.93 38.87
N LYS A 652 -10.52 -24.78 38.42
CA LYS A 652 -10.37 -26.23 38.56
C LYS A 652 -9.35 -26.76 37.57
N GLU A 653 -8.47 -27.65 38.03
CA GLU A 653 -7.44 -28.32 37.20
C GLU A 653 -8.05 -29.28 36.16
N THR A 654 -9.31 -29.71 36.35
CA THR A 654 -10.01 -30.63 35.45
C THR A 654 -10.67 -29.92 34.25
N ALA A 655 -10.14 -30.20 33.06
CA ALA A 655 -10.70 -29.71 31.80
C ALA A 655 -11.98 -30.47 31.40
N ARG A 656 -13.07 -29.75 31.13
CA ARG A 656 -14.35 -30.26 30.65
C ARG A 656 -14.47 -30.10 29.13
N LEU A 657 -14.99 -31.13 28.45
CA LEU A 657 -15.26 -31.07 27.01
C LEU A 657 -16.54 -30.25 26.73
N VAL A 658 -16.51 -29.40 25.70
CA VAL A 658 -17.66 -28.58 25.27
C VAL A 658 -18.53 -29.36 24.28
N HIS A 659 -19.84 -29.31 24.53
CA HIS A 659 -20.89 -29.80 23.63
C HIS A 659 -21.73 -28.63 23.12
N THR A 660 -22.53 -28.87 22.08
CA THR A 660 -23.38 -27.86 21.41
C THR A 660 -24.44 -27.23 22.35
N THR A 661 -24.76 -27.92 23.44
CA THR A 661 -25.67 -27.51 24.51
C THR A 661 -25.00 -26.88 25.73
N THR A 662 -23.66 -26.88 25.84
CA THR A 662 -22.93 -26.47 27.06
C THR A 662 -23.05 -24.98 27.39
N PHE A 663 -23.25 -24.12 26.39
CA PHE A 663 -23.41 -22.67 26.56
C PHE A 663 -24.73 -22.19 25.96
N LEU A 664 -25.43 -21.28 26.65
CA LEU A 664 -26.54 -20.51 26.11
C LEU A 664 -26.01 -19.38 25.21
N TRP A 665 -26.83 -18.88 24.28
CA TRP A 665 -26.46 -17.70 23.49
C TRP A 665 -26.19 -16.47 24.38
N SER A 666 -26.94 -16.34 25.49
CA SER A 666 -26.76 -15.30 26.50
C SER A 666 -25.47 -15.45 27.32
N ASP A 667 -24.85 -16.63 27.39
CA ASP A 667 -23.57 -16.82 28.07
C ASP A 667 -22.42 -16.25 27.23
N LEU A 668 -22.46 -16.46 25.90
CA LEU A 668 -21.42 -16.04 24.97
C LEU A 668 -21.32 -14.50 24.83
N TRP A 669 -22.39 -13.76 25.12
CA TRP A 669 -22.38 -12.30 25.25
C TRP A 669 -21.83 -11.79 26.60
N ARG A 670 -21.58 -12.68 27.57
CA ARG A 670 -21.11 -12.37 28.92
C ARG A 670 -19.65 -12.79 29.12
N LEU A 671 -18.78 -12.30 28.24
CA LEU A 671 -17.33 -12.47 28.37
C LEU A 671 -16.78 -11.51 29.42
N THR A 672 -16.05 -12.03 30.40
CA THR A 672 -15.35 -11.25 31.43
C THR A 672 -13.93 -11.78 31.63
N VAL A 673 -13.11 -11.07 32.41
CA VAL A 673 -11.82 -11.58 32.92
C VAL A 673 -11.62 -11.07 34.34
N THR A 674 -11.18 -11.91 35.26
CA THR A 674 -10.90 -11.56 36.66
C THR A 674 -9.44 -11.87 37.02
N VAL A 675 -9.01 -11.40 38.19
CA VAL A 675 -7.80 -11.95 38.83
C VAL A 675 -8.12 -13.37 39.26
N LEU A 676 -7.28 -14.33 38.88
CA LEU A 676 -7.47 -15.73 39.25
C LEU A 676 -6.47 -16.13 40.34
N LEU A 677 -7.01 -16.78 41.38
CA LEU A 677 -6.31 -17.22 42.60
C LEU A 677 -5.69 -18.60 42.39
#